data_AF-A0AAW8T5V7-F1
#
_entry.id   AF-A0AAW8T5V7-F1
#
_cell.length_a   1.000
_cell.length_b   1.000
_cell.length_c   1.000
_cell.angle_alpha   90.00
_cell.angle_beta   90.00
_cell.angle_gamma   90.00
#
_symmetry.space_group_name_H-M   'P 1'
#
loop_
_entity.id
_entity.type
_entity.pdbx_description
1 polymer ?
#
loop_
_entity_poly.entity_id
_entity_poly.type
_entity_poly.pdbx_seq_one_letter_code
_entity_poly.pdbx_strand_id
1 'polypeptide(L)'
;MKKKTGLLGLAILTSIFLLDGCAAFDTTTNSEQNDTEEKKTNTVQTLKDEKKKQDIEQSLDLKNNSDQAWSYSKDEDGWVLSIVTVVTNPEIEEQQGVSVCVPGAYVTGIDTNSDGKADITEKNYSDTVKGTLVIDHEAKITSTNGQVYTADEAPVILNTGAAGYGSAKNTAASTMYAKEGYINVACGNRGKQDTATNEAGEEYYTGDAPLCLVDQKNAARYVKYNILLGNLPGNVDYFVSTGGSGGGAHATMFVATSNHSDYYDYEIEAGAVGVYENSDGSYATTVTIDGKEQKLSDGAWGCIAYSAITSLEEADAAMAFEYFMDTTYEFSTPFQSQLAEYLSKSYMEYINGQDLSVSEAEVGFDLNDDGDKKDNVKLTIQYDLDKYPETNGYYGSYLDLYLAEFTENLQWYLDNLDYTQDWTWFNESGEALSNEEVSAMSTTDRATAFIEGRYTKSTATEKVEGGMAGPPAGELPTEMMGDGGPPNSSEVGTPDAGTSQSVSGGVDSTEYATYEEMLAAYKADITEIEKGDKYGNNLVDLYNPLNYIGKKGTENPTWSKIIMGASEGDMSLFSSLNLQLAWLDAGVASTIEWQWDGGHVPSEILGDSFSLFVDQMYGEYTEKGKKIDKTTAEKQGENGSESTATGTDISSWVNYDDANQVSFTLADIAAYRTTKASKAIPGFDVIDYGQEDYVFGSTTKDARHWNRTLLDIFEENSEKLAPLFNKSE
;
A
#
# COMPACT_ATOMS: atom_id res chain seq x y z
N MET A 1 -29.95 -7.72 -51.15
CA MET A 1 -31.09 -8.58 -50.77
C MET A 1 -31.36 -8.31 -49.28
N LYS A 2 -32.38 -7.52 -48.87
CA LYS A 2 -33.71 -7.95 -48.31
C LYS A 2 -33.62 -9.31 -47.58
N LYS A 3 -33.98 -9.54 -46.29
CA LYS A 3 -35.01 -9.03 -45.34
C LYS A 3 -34.65 -9.53 -43.90
N LYS A 4 -34.90 -8.77 -42.80
CA LYS A 4 -35.93 -8.95 -41.72
C LYS A 4 -36.04 -10.36 -41.10
N THR A 5 -36.01 -10.58 -39.77
CA THR A 5 -36.97 -10.27 -38.66
C THR A 5 -36.32 -10.76 -37.32
N GLY A 6 -36.64 -10.36 -36.08
CA GLY A 6 -37.78 -9.63 -35.51
C GLY A 6 -37.61 -9.38 -33.99
N LEU A 7 -38.50 -8.56 -33.44
CA LEU A 7 -38.56 -7.99 -32.08
C LEU A 7 -39.84 -8.51 -31.39
N LEU A 8 -39.82 -8.82 -30.09
CA LEU A 8 -40.97 -8.98 -29.16
C LEU A 8 -40.36 -8.92 -27.73
N GLY A 9 -40.82 -8.19 -26.71
CA GLY A 9 -42.11 -7.56 -26.40
C GLY A 9 -42.59 -8.08 -25.04
N LEU A 10 -42.25 -7.41 -23.93
CA LEU A 10 -42.66 -7.77 -22.56
C LEU A 10 -44.04 -7.14 -22.23
N ALA A 11 -44.98 -7.97 -21.79
CA ALA A 11 -46.39 -7.61 -21.62
C ALA A 11 -46.69 -7.07 -20.21
N ILE A 12 -47.37 -5.93 -20.17
CA ILE A 12 -48.09 -5.38 -19.01
C ILE A 12 -49.48 -6.02 -18.98
N LEU A 13 -49.88 -6.58 -17.85
CA LEU A 13 -51.23 -7.10 -17.63
C LEU A 13 -51.84 -6.45 -16.38
N THR A 14 -52.75 -5.50 -16.63
CA THR A 14 -53.73 -4.99 -15.68
C THR A 14 -55.04 -5.76 -15.84
N SER A 15 -55.66 -6.19 -14.75
CA SER A 15 -57.10 -6.45 -14.71
C SER A 15 -57.67 -6.30 -13.29
N ILE A 16 -58.78 -5.56 -13.26
CA ILE A 16 -59.53 -4.96 -12.16
C ILE A 16 -60.63 -5.92 -11.67
N PHE A 17 -60.93 -5.95 -10.36
CA PHE A 17 -62.30 -6.21 -9.85
C PHE A 17 -62.59 -5.47 -8.51
N LEU A 18 -63.33 -4.36 -8.67
CA LEU A 18 -64.47 -3.81 -7.91
C LEU A 18 -64.69 -4.06 -6.40
N LEU A 19 -64.63 -2.94 -5.67
CA LEU A 19 -65.44 -2.36 -4.56
C LEU A 19 -66.71 -3.09 -4.03
N ASP A 20 -66.76 -3.23 -2.69
CA ASP A 20 -67.72 -2.64 -1.71
C ASP A 20 -67.53 -3.37 -0.35
N GLY A 21 -67.42 -2.78 0.84
CA GLY A 21 -67.43 -1.41 1.34
C GLY A 21 -67.16 -1.43 2.87
N CYS A 22 -66.50 -0.37 3.35
CA CYS A 22 -66.48 0.20 4.72
C CYS A 22 -66.41 -0.71 5.96
N ALA A 23 -65.25 -0.69 6.66
CA ALA A 23 -65.14 -0.15 8.02
C ALA A 23 -63.65 0.05 8.38
N ALA A 24 -63.30 1.26 8.80
CA ALA A 24 -61.96 1.64 9.24
C ALA A 24 -61.57 0.94 10.54
N PHE A 25 -60.32 0.51 10.67
CA PHE A 25 -59.52 0.59 11.90
C PHE A 25 -58.05 0.30 11.58
N ASP A 26 -57.21 1.23 12.01
CA ASP A 26 -55.76 1.29 11.84
C ASP A 26 -55.10 0.51 12.99
N THR A 27 -54.26 -0.49 12.70
CA THR A 27 -53.37 -1.13 13.69
C THR A 27 -52.20 -1.81 13.01
N THR A 28 -51.03 -1.20 13.17
CA THR A 28 -49.71 -1.82 13.28
C THR A 28 -49.63 -2.80 14.46
N THR A 29 -48.80 -3.84 14.32
CA THR A 29 -48.13 -4.71 15.33
C THR A 29 -47.74 -6.01 14.63
N ASN A 30 -46.68 -6.75 14.95
CA ASN A 30 -45.48 -6.61 15.76
C ASN A 30 -44.65 -7.84 15.35
N SER A 31 -43.34 -7.73 15.20
CA SER A 31 -42.43 -8.86 15.43
C SER A 31 -41.30 -8.36 16.31
N GLU A 32 -41.34 -8.80 17.56
CA GLU A 32 -40.44 -8.45 18.65
C GLU A 32 -39.05 -9.05 18.39
N GLN A 33 -38.03 -8.19 18.37
CA GLN A 33 -36.64 -8.56 18.61
C GLN A 33 -36.16 -7.66 19.76
N ASN A 34 -35.85 -8.29 20.89
CA ASN A 34 -35.44 -7.61 22.12
C ASN A 34 -34.03 -7.06 21.97
N ASP A 35 -33.91 -5.80 21.54
CA ASP A 35 -32.74 -4.98 21.84
C ASP A 35 -33.09 -4.04 23.00
N THR A 36 -32.37 -4.20 24.09
CA THR A 36 -32.33 -3.22 25.17
C THR A 36 -31.68 -1.94 24.65
N GLU A 37 -32.51 -0.99 24.21
CA GLU A 37 -32.11 0.40 23.96
C GLU A 37 -31.52 1.00 25.25
N GLU A 38 -30.19 1.10 25.30
CA GLU A 38 -29.55 2.11 26.13
C GLU A 38 -29.99 3.49 25.63
N LYS A 39 -30.71 4.21 26.49
CA LYS A 39 -30.94 5.66 26.33
C LYS A 39 -29.59 6.36 26.14
N LYS A 40 -29.24 6.72 24.91
CA LYS A 40 -28.22 7.75 24.64
C LYS A 40 -28.72 9.08 25.19
N THR A 41 -28.37 9.37 26.43
CA THR A 41 -28.29 10.74 26.93
C THR A 41 -27.33 11.49 26.00
N ASN A 42 -27.81 12.52 25.29
CA ASN A 42 -26.95 13.52 24.64
C ASN A 42 -26.24 14.30 25.74
N THR A 43 -25.19 13.71 26.31
CA THR A 43 -24.20 14.43 27.10
C THR A 43 -23.42 15.28 26.09
N VAL A 44 -23.47 16.60 26.23
CA VAL A 44 -22.56 17.48 25.50
C VAL A 44 -21.15 17.13 25.98
N GLN A 45 -20.40 16.40 25.16
CA GLN A 45 -19.01 16.08 25.46
C GLN A 45 -18.25 17.40 25.49
N THR A 46 -17.60 17.67 26.62
CA THR A 46 -16.85 18.89 26.86
C THR A 46 -15.37 18.56 26.71
N LEU A 47 -14.66 19.28 25.85
CA LEU A 47 -13.21 19.12 25.66
C LEU A 47 -12.47 19.30 26.99
N LYS A 48 -11.42 18.53 27.21
CA LYS A 48 -10.57 18.63 28.40
C LYS A 48 -9.81 19.96 28.43
N ASP A 49 -9.41 20.44 27.26
CA ASP A 49 -8.69 21.70 27.09
C ASP A 49 -9.07 22.41 25.77
N GLU A 50 -10.12 23.24 25.81
CA GLU A 50 -10.54 24.06 24.67
C GLU A 50 -9.47 25.06 24.23
N LYS A 51 -8.63 25.54 25.16
CA LYS A 51 -7.59 26.52 24.83
C LYS A 51 -6.46 25.86 24.04
N LYS A 52 -6.05 24.65 24.44
CA LYS A 52 -5.08 23.85 23.69
C LYS A 52 -5.56 23.54 22.27
N LYS A 53 -6.85 23.18 22.09
CA LYS A 53 -7.45 23.02 20.74
C LYS A 53 -7.29 24.28 19.90
N GLN A 54 -7.69 25.44 20.42
CA GLN A 54 -7.58 26.72 19.71
C GLN A 54 -6.13 27.08 19.37
N ASP A 55 -5.19 26.83 20.30
CA ASP A 55 -3.77 27.13 20.08
C ASP A 55 -3.16 26.24 19.01
N ILE A 56 -3.51 24.94 18.97
CA ILE A 56 -3.09 24.01 17.92
C ILE A 56 -3.67 24.42 16.56
N GLU A 57 -4.99 24.63 16.48
CA GLU A 57 -5.67 25.04 15.24
C GLU A 57 -5.13 26.35 14.68
N GLN A 58 -4.84 27.32 15.54
CA GLN A 58 -4.26 28.61 15.13
C GLN A 58 -2.83 28.45 14.64
N SER A 59 -2.02 27.61 15.30
CA SER A 59 -0.61 27.40 14.96
C SER A 59 -0.44 26.62 13.66
N LEU A 60 -1.35 25.67 13.38
CA LEU A 60 -1.30 24.78 12.22
C LEU A 60 -2.18 25.24 11.04
N ASP A 61 -2.86 26.37 11.18
CA ASP A 61 -3.44 27.09 10.05
C ASP A 61 -2.30 27.67 9.20
N LEU A 62 -2.14 27.14 7.98
CA LEU A 62 -1.07 27.49 7.06
C LEU A 62 -1.01 29.00 6.83
N LYS A 63 -2.14 29.69 6.76
CA LYS A 63 -2.18 31.15 6.59
C LYS A 63 -1.48 31.92 7.70
N ASN A 64 -1.41 31.37 8.91
CA ASN A 64 -0.72 31.98 10.05
C ASN A 64 0.78 31.68 10.05
N ASN A 65 1.26 30.75 9.21
CA ASN A 65 2.69 30.50 9.04
C ASN A 65 3.31 31.59 8.15
N SER A 66 4.01 32.55 8.76
CA SER A 66 4.70 33.64 8.07
C SER A 66 5.92 33.19 7.26
N ASP A 67 6.38 31.96 7.48
CA ASP A 67 7.52 31.37 6.76
C ASP A 67 7.10 30.48 5.61
N GLN A 68 5.79 30.24 5.41
CA GLN A 68 5.31 29.56 4.22
C GLN A 68 5.82 30.28 2.97
N ALA A 69 6.38 29.52 2.05
CA ALA A 69 6.86 30.04 0.79
C ALA A 69 6.54 29.07 -0.34
N TRP A 70 6.46 29.61 -1.55
CA TRP A 70 6.07 28.86 -2.74
C TRP A 70 7.12 29.02 -3.81
N SER A 71 7.51 27.89 -4.41
CA SER A 71 8.27 27.84 -5.65
C SER A 71 7.35 27.40 -6.80
N TYR A 72 7.72 27.73 -8.03
CA TYR A 72 6.95 27.35 -9.22
C TYR A 72 7.81 26.61 -10.22
N SER A 73 7.35 25.42 -10.61
CA SER A 73 7.90 24.64 -11.72
C SER A 73 7.22 25.06 -13.01
N LYS A 74 7.99 25.64 -13.94
CA LYS A 74 7.49 26.06 -15.26
C LYS A 74 7.26 24.90 -16.22
N ASP A 75 8.06 23.85 -16.08
CA ASP A 75 8.04 22.72 -17.00
C ASP A 75 6.82 21.83 -16.73
N GLU A 76 6.49 21.62 -15.45
CA GLU A 76 5.35 20.79 -15.01
C GLU A 76 4.10 21.59 -14.65
N ASP A 77 4.16 22.93 -14.74
CA ASP A 77 3.09 23.84 -14.32
C ASP A 77 2.57 23.53 -12.90
N GLY A 78 3.41 23.73 -11.88
CA GLY A 78 3.07 23.39 -10.49
C GLY A 78 3.67 24.33 -9.45
N TRP A 79 2.88 24.74 -8.46
CA TRP A 79 3.31 25.47 -7.28
C TRP A 79 3.65 24.50 -6.14
N VAL A 80 4.85 24.62 -5.57
CA VAL A 80 5.34 23.74 -4.50
C VAL A 80 5.52 24.53 -3.22
N LEU A 81 4.84 24.11 -2.16
CA LEU A 81 4.94 24.65 -0.81
C LEU A 81 6.30 24.25 -0.20
N SER A 82 7.02 25.22 0.34
CA SER A 82 8.18 24.97 1.20
C SER A 82 7.76 24.09 2.37
N ILE A 83 8.64 23.21 2.83
CA ILE A 83 8.36 22.33 3.98
C ILE A 83 7.82 23.13 5.18
N VAL A 84 6.71 22.68 5.74
CA VAL A 84 6.11 23.21 6.97
C VAL A 84 5.91 22.09 7.98
N THR A 85 6.05 22.38 9.28
CA THR A 85 5.76 21.44 10.36
C THR A 85 4.26 21.16 10.46
N VAL A 86 3.87 19.92 10.71
CA VAL A 86 2.46 19.49 10.75
C VAL A 86 1.90 19.24 12.16
N VAL A 87 2.75 19.41 13.17
CA VAL A 87 2.45 19.18 14.60
C VAL A 87 3.04 20.31 15.45
N THR A 88 2.47 20.59 16.63
CA THR A 88 3.00 21.68 17.49
C THR A 88 4.17 21.26 18.38
N ASN A 89 4.36 19.95 18.60
CA ASN A 89 5.42 19.39 19.44
C ASN A 89 6.26 18.36 18.65
N PRO A 90 6.99 18.78 17.59
CA PRO A 90 7.87 17.86 16.89
C PRO A 90 9.02 17.41 17.81
N GLU A 91 9.30 16.10 17.82
CA GLU A 91 10.52 15.53 18.38
C GLU A 91 11.70 15.69 17.41
N ILE A 92 11.47 15.55 16.10
CA ILE A 92 12.46 15.74 15.04
C ILE A 92 11.86 16.62 13.93
N GLU A 93 12.18 17.92 13.95
CA GLU A 93 11.62 18.92 13.04
C GLU A 93 11.90 18.60 11.56
N GLU A 94 13.06 18.02 11.26
CA GLU A 94 13.48 17.66 9.90
C GLU A 94 12.71 16.48 9.30
N GLN A 95 11.87 15.81 10.09
CA GLN A 95 11.10 14.63 9.68
C GLN A 95 9.59 14.80 9.91
N GLN A 96 9.14 15.73 10.75
CA GLN A 96 7.72 15.90 11.07
C GLN A 96 7.08 17.09 10.34
N GLY A 97 7.26 17.12 9.02
CA GLY A 97 6.73 18.15 8.14
C GLY A 97 6.13 17.63 6.85
N VAL A 98 5.57 18.56 6.07
CA VAL A 98 4.92 18.28 4.79
C VAL A 98 5.27 19.35 3.76
N SER A 99 5.31 18.93 2.51
CA SER A 99 5.27 19.79 1.33
C SER A 99 4.10 19.37 0.43
N VAL A 100 3.52 20.33 -0.28
CA VAL A 100 2.36 20.11 -1.16
C VAL A 100 2.66 20.74 -2.52
N CYS A 101 2.46 19.98 -3.59
CA CYS A 101 2.43 20.49 -4.95
C CYS A 101 0.99 20.65 -5.40
N VAL A 102 0.69 21.84 -5.93
CA VAL A 102 -0.61 22.21 -6.48
C VAL A 102 -0.45 22.51 -7.97
N PRO A 103 -1.30 21.95 -8.84
CA PRO A 103 -1.32 22.31 -10.26
C PRO A 103 -1.44 23.82 -10.49
N GLY A 104 -0.59 24.38 -11.33
CA GLY A 104 -0.51 25.81 -11.59
C GLY A 104 -1.82 26.40 -12.10
N ALA A 105 -2.55 25.65 -12.93
CA ALA A 105 -3.86 26.07 -13.43
C ALA A 105 -4.91 26.31 -12.34
N TYR A 106 -4.78 25.70 -11.14
CA TYR A 106 -5.69 25.96 -10.01
C TYR A 106 -5.34 27.23 -9.23
N VAL A 107 -4.25 27.91 -9.57
CA VAL A 107 -3.67 29.00 -8.77
C VAL A 107 -3.53 30.25 -9.64
N THR A 108 -4.20 31.33 -9.24
CA THR A 108 -4.04 32.63 -9.90
C THR A 108 -2.70 33.29 -9.57
N GLY A 109 -2.13 32.96 -8.40
CA GLY A 109 -0.80 33.36 -7.96
C GLY A 109 -0.65 33.35 -6.44
N ILE A 110 0.38 34.02 -5.93
CA ILE A 110 0.70 34.17 -4.51
C ILE A 110 0.36 35.59 -4.06
N ASP A 111 -0.43 35.70 -2.99
CA ASP A 111 -0.69 36.94 -2.26
C ASP A 111 0.40 37.16 -1.21
N THR A 112 1.17 38.24 -1.36
CA THR A 112 2.32 38.56 -0.51
C THR A 112 2.00 39.61 0.55
N ASN A 113 0.83 40.22 0.48
CA ASN A 113 0.44 41.35 1.32
C ASN A 113 -0.88 41.15 2.09
N SER A 114 -1.51 39.99 1.91
CA SER A 114 -2.75 39.57 2.56
C SER A 114 -3.99 40.41 2.17
N ASP A 115 -4.04 40.97 0.96
CA ASP A 115 -5.24 41.65 0.43
C ASP A 115 -6.20 40.73 -0.34
N GLY A 116 -5.88 39.44 -0.42
CA GLY A 116 -6.64 38.40 -1.10
C GLY A 116 -6.42 38.36 -2.62
N LYS A 117 -5.38 39.02 -3.15
CA LYS A 117 -5.08 39.04 -4.57
C LYS A 117 -3.65 38.61 -4.84
N ALA A 118 -3.45 37.96 -5.99
CA ALA A 118 -2.12 37.56 -6.44
C ALA A 118 -1.25 38.79 -6.74
N ASP A 119 -0.09 38.87 -6.08
CA ASP A 119 0.98 39.82 -6.37
C ASP A 119 2.01 39.20 -7.33
N ILE A 120 2.31 37.91 -7.11
CA ILE A 120 3.20 37.10 -7.94
C ILE A 120 2.38 36.02 -8.62
N THR A 121 2.64 35.83 -9.90
CA THR A 121 2.00 34.85 -10.79
C THR A 121 3.09 34.03 -11.47
N GLU A 122 2.73 32.97 -12.19
CA GLU A 122 3.66 32.18 -13.02
C GLU A 122 4.52 33.06 -13.96
N LYS A 123 3.97 34.20 -14.43
CA LYS A 123 4.57 35.05 -15.48
C LYS A 123 5.68 35.94 -14.95
N ASN A 124 5.62 36.31 -13.68
CA ASN A 124 6.60 37.20 -13.03
C ASN A 124 7.33 36.52 -11.87
N TYR A 125 7.13 35.21 -11.67
CA TYR A 125 7.93 34.40 -10.76
C TYR A 125 9.40 34.33 -11.22
N SER A 126 10.30 34.70 -10.32
CA SER A 126 11.75 34.59 -10.50
C SER A 126 12.43 33.72 -9.46
N ASP A 127 11.95 33.76 -8.21
CA ASP A 127 12.53 33.10 -7.05
C ASP A 127 11.42 32.78 -6.04
N THR A 128 11.70 31.90 -5.08
CA THR A 128 10.78 31.50 -4.00
C THR A 128 10.11 32.70 -3.33
N VAL A 129 8.78 32.64 -3.16
CA VAL A 129 7.97 33.76 -2.67
C VAL A 129 7.23 33.40 -1.39
N LYS A 130 7.35 34.23 -0.35
CA LYS A 130 6.52 34.11 0.86
C LYS A 130 5.12 34.68 0.62
N GLY A 131 4.09 33.96 1.06
CA GLY A 131 2.71 34.39 0.91
C GLY A 131 1.74 33.22 0.81
N THR A 132 0.46 33.54 0.63
CA THR A 132 -0.62 32.56 0.56
C THR A 132 -1.04 32.31 -0.89
N LEU A 133 -1.46 31.10 -1.22
CA LEU A 133 -2.07 30.80 -2.52
C LEU A 133 -3.36 31.60 -2.71
N VAL A 134 -3.59 32.06 -3.94
CA VAL A 134 -4.87 32.58 -4.40
C VAL A 134 -5.45 31.59 -5.40
N ILE A 135 -6.37 30.75 -4.92
CA ILE A 135 -6.93 29.61 -5.64
C ILE A 135 -8.03 30.08 -6.61
N ASP A 136 -8.02 29.53 -7.83
CA ASP A 136 -9.14 29.59 -8.77
C ASP A 136 -9.99 28.32 -8.64
N HIS A 137 -11.03 28.39 -7.81
CA HIS A 137 -11.92 27.26 -7.52
C HIS A 137 -12.69 26.75 -8.76
N GLU A 138 -12.83 27.58 -9.79
CA GLU A 138 -13.56 27.25 -11.02
C GLU A 138 -12.63 26.75 -12.14
N ALA A 139 -11.31 26.83 -11.94
CA ALA A 139 -10.32 26.33 -12.89
C ALA A 139 -10.51 24.82 -13.09
N LYS A 140 -10.19 24.36 -14.30
CA LYS A 140 -10.35 22.96 -14.70
C LYS A 140 -9.09 22.43 -15.35
N ILE A 141 -8.69 21.24 -14.92
CA ILE A 141 -7.67 20.44 -15.61
C ILE A 141 -8.33 19.20 -16.17
N THR A 142 -7.89 18.79 -17.36
CA THR A 142 -8.27 17.51 -17.95
C THR A 142 -7.04 16.59 -17.86
N SER A 143 -7.16 15.49 -17.12
CA SER A 143 -6.10 14.49 -17.01
C SER A 143 -5.76 13.89 -18.37
N THR A 144 -4.62 13.21 -18.46
CA THR A 144 -4.21 12.51 -19.69
C THR A 144 -5.23 11.45 -20.13
N ASN A 145 -6.01 10.90 -19.21
CA ASN A 145 -7.08 9.93 -19.49
C ASN A 145 -8.44 10.60 -19.80
N GLY A 146 -8.50 11.93 -19.77
CA GLY A 146 -9.69 12.69 -20.14
C GLY A 146 -10.73 12.83 -19.03
N GLN A 147 -10.34 12.60 -17.77
CA GLN A 147 -11.12 12.97 -16.59
C GLN A 147 -10.94 14.48 -16.34
N VAL A 148 -11.97 15.16 -15.84
CA VAL A 148 -11.92 16.61 -15.58
C VAL A 148 -12.07 16.85 -14.09
N TYR A 149 -11.19 17.69 -13.54
CA TYR A 149 -11.18 18.08 -12.14
C TYR A 149 -11.24 19.60 -12.03
N THR A 150 -11.99 20.10 -11.05
CA THR A 150 -11.79 21.46 -10.53
C THR A 150 -10.80 21.44 -9.36
N ALA A 151 -10.35 22.62 -8.93
CA ALA A 151 -9.48 22.75 -7.76
C ALA A 151 -10.09 22.11 -6.49
N ASP A 152 -11.42 22.15 -6.32
CA ASP A 152 -12.12 21.59 -5.15
C ASP A 152 -12.48 20.10 -5.29
N GLU A 153 -12.30 19.55 -6.49
CA GLU A 153 -12.64 18.17 -6.84
C GLU A 153 -11.40 17.28 -7.01
N ALA A 154 -10.22 17.90 -7.09
CA ALA A 154 -8.96 17.22 -7.35
C ALA A 154 -8.63 16.16 -6.28
N PRO A 155 -8.30 14.92 -6.70
CA PRO A 155 -7.69 13.92 -5.84
C PRO A 155 -6.42 14.44 -5.17
N VAL A 156 -6.19 13.99 -3.94
CA VAL A 156 -4.99 14.33 -3.16
C VAL A 156 -4.17 13.06 -2.95
N ILE A 157 -2.96 13.02 -3.51
CA ILE A 157 -2.07 11.87 -3.44
C ILE A 157 -1.16 12.03 -2.24
N LEU A 158 -1.31 11.16 -1.24
CA LEU A 158 -0.45 11.09 -0.06
C LEU A 158 0.66 10.07 -0.31
N ASN A 159 1.87 10.55 -0.56
CA ASN A 159 3.04 9.69 -0.70
C ASN A 159 3.57 9.38 0.70
N THR A 160 3.44 8.12 1.11
CA THR A 160 3.98 7.68 2.39
C THR A 160 5.50 7.50 2.28
N GLY A 161 6.27 8.28 3.06
CA GLY A 161 7.65 7.94 3.36
C GLY A 161 7.68 6.70 4.28
N ALA A 162 8.65 5.81 4.11
CA ALA A 162 9.02 4.69 5.02
C ALA A 162 9.65 3.51 4.25
N ALA A 163 10.47 3.76 3.22
CA ALA A 163 11.18 2.68 2.54
C ALA A 163 11.97 1.85 3.57
N GLY A 164 11.80 0.52 3.55
CA GLY A 164 12.37 -0.38 4.55
C GLY A 164 11.94 -0.12 6.00
N TYR A 165 10.77 0.52 6.22
CA TYR A 165 10.32 1.04 7.52
C TYR A 165 11.23 2.13 8.14
N GLY A 166 12.12 2.72 7.33
CA GLY A 166 13.04 3.76 7.76
C GLY A 166 12.40 5.13 7.92
N SER A 167 13.17 6.06 8.47
CA SER A 167 12.78 7.45 8.55
C SER A 167 12.85 8.14 7.18
N ALA A 168 12.00 9.16 6.98
CA ALA A 168 12.02 9.99 5.80
C ALA A 168 12.16 11.46 6.20
N LYS A 169 13.24 12.10 5.73
CA LYS A 169 13.39 13.55 5.89
C LYS A 169 12.30 14.27 5.10
N ASN A 170 11.92 15.44 5.60
CA ASN A 170 11.05 16.34 4.88
C ASN A 170 11.67 16.69 3.51
N THR A 171 10.89 16.56 2.45
CA THR A 171 11.30 16.87 1.08
C THR A 171 10.23 17.72 0.40
N ALA A 172 10.62 18.43 -0.65
CA ALA A 172 9.67 19.16 -1.47
C ALA A 172 8.81 18.17 -2.27
N ALA A 173 7.50 18.43 -2.38
CA ALA A 173 6.60 17.60 -3.15
C ALA A 173 6.97 17.61 -4.64
N SER A 174 6.98 16.42 -5.24
CA SER A 174 7.14 16.26 -6.69
C SER A 174 5.98 16.91 -7.44
N THR A 175 6.28 17.47 -8.62
CA THR A 175 5.30 18.07 -9.53
C THR A 175 4.70 17.07 -10.52
N MET A 176 5.07 15.79 -10.45
CA MET A 176 4.73 14.75 -11.43
C MET A 176 3.22 14.60 -11.74
N TYR A 177 2.35 14.87 -10.75
CA TYR A 177 0.90 14.76 -10.93
C TYR A 177 0.20 16.08 -11.28
N ALA A 178 0.95 17.19 -11.40
CA ALA A 178 0.36 18.49 -11.71
C ALA A 178 -0.41 18.47 -13.04
N LYS A 179 0.16 17.82 -14.06
CA LYS A 179 -0.46 17.62 -15.38
C LYS A 179 -1.73 16.78 -15.36
N GLU A 180 -1.88 15.89 -14.38
CA GLU A 180 -3.09 15.06 -14.21
C GLU A 180 -4.19 15.82 -13.46
N GLY A 181 -3.85 16.95 -12.84
CA GLY A 181 -4.76 17.76 -12.05
C GLY A 181 -4.89 17.31 -10.59
N TYR A 182 -3.97 16.47 -10.10
CA TYR A 182 -3.96 16.01 -8.71
C TYR A 182 -3.13 16.94 -7.82
N ILE A 183 -3.49 17.00 -6.54
CA ILE A 183 -2.65 17.60 -5.51
C ILE A 183 -1.68 16.53 -5.02
N ASN A 184 -0.39 16.82 -4.97
CA ASN A 184 0.61 15.86 -4.53
C ASN A 184 1.18 16.25 -3.16
N VAL A 185 1.18 15.31 -2.21
CA VAL A 185 1.62 15.54 -0.83
C VAL A 185 2.84 14.68 -0.55
N ALA A 186 3.94 15.31 -0.14
CA ALA A 186 5.12 14.64 0.38
C ALA A 186 5.21 14.89 1.88
N CYS A 187 5.05 13.84 2.69
CA CYS A 187 5.26 13.91 4.13
C CYS A 187 6.62 13.32 4.51
N GLY A 188 7.28 13.94 5.50
CA GLY A 188 8.32 13.26 6.25
C GLY A 188 7.72 12.33 7.31
N ASN A 189 8.57 11.51 7.89
CA ASN A 189 8.25 10.70 9.06
C ASN A 189 9.52 10.38 9.84
N ARG A 190 9.38 10.25 11.15
CA ARG A 190 10.37 9.51 11.95
C ARG A 190 10.33 8.03 11.59
N GLY A 191 11.33 7.27 11.99
CA GLY A 191 11.41 5.84 11.75
C GLY A 191 12.39 5.15 12.67
N LYS A 192 12.58 3.85 12.46
CA LYS A 192 13.52 3.03 13.20
C LYS A 192 14.92 3.67 13.28
N GLN A 193 15.61 3.47 14.40
CA GLN A 193 16.97 3.98 14.67
C GLN A 193 17.11 5.51 14.75
N ASP A 194 16.03 6.28 14.60
CA ASP A 194 16.09 7.70 14.91
C ASP A 194 16.33 7.90 16.41
N THR A 195 17.07 8.95 16.75
CA THR A 195 17.28 9.34 18.14
C THR A 195 16.89 10.79 18.35
N ALA A 196 16.40 11.08 19.56
CA ALA A 196 16.13 12.42 20.03
C ALA A 196 16.85 12.66 21.36
N THR A 197 17.02 13.93 21.71
CA THR A 197 17.66 14.34 22.97
C THR A 197 16.62 15.01 23.87
N ASN A 198 16.50 14.53 25.11
CA ASN A 198 15.57 15.13 26.08
C ASN A 198 16.12 16.44 26.67
N GLU A 199 15.32 17.17 27.47
CA GLU A 199 15.74 18.43 28.10
C GLU A 199 16.97 18.29 29.03
N ALA A 200 17.24 17.08 29.53
CA ALA A 200 18.40 16.78 30.37
C ALA A 200 19.68 16.49 29.55
N GLY A 201 19.58 16.45 28.22
CA GLY A 201 20.70 16.14 27.32
C GLY A 201 20.95 14.65 27.14
N GLU A 202 20.00 13.79 27.54
CA GLU A 202 20.11 12.33 27.36
C GLU A 202 19.46 11.94 26.02
N GLU A 203 20.19 11.13 25.25
CA GLU A 203 19.73 10.56 23.98
C GLU A 203 18.82 9.35 24.23
N TYR A 204 17.75 9.23 23.46
CA TYR A 204 16.82 8.10 23.47
C TYR A 204 16.37 7.78 22.04
N TYR A 205 16.00 6.53 21.80
CA TYR A 205 15.42 6.10 20.51
C TYR A 205 13.98 6.60 20.36
N THR A 206 13.64 7.07 19.16
CA THR A 206 12.30 7.52 18.78
C THR A 206 12.02 7.07 17.34
N GLY A 207 10.80 7.27 16.84
CA GLY A 207 10.43 6.93 15.46
C GLY A 207 10.04 5.47 15.21
N ASP A 208 10.33 4.57 16.16
CA ASP A 208 9.81 3.19 16.19
C ASP A 208 8.27 3.16 16.11
N ALA A 209 7.70 1.99 15.84
CA ALA A 209 6.25 1.81 15.83
C ALA A 209 5.60 2.34 17.12
N PRO A 210 4.49 3.11 17.06
CA PRO A 210 3.73 3.45 15.86
C PRO A 210 4.06 4.84 15.27
N LEU A 211 5.14 5.49 15.71
CA LEU A 211 5.37 6.92 15.50
C LEU A 211 5.56 7.28 14.02
N CYS A 212 6.21 6.41 13.25
CA CYS A 212 6.34 6.58 11.80
C CYS A 212 4.97 6.69 11.09
N LEU A 213 4.00 5.83 11.43
CA LEU A 213 2.65 5.90 10.88
C LEU A 213 1.87 7.12 11.41
N VAL A 214 2.04 7.44 12.70
CA VAL A 214 1.43 8.60 13.34
C VAL A 214 1.85 9.91 12.66
N ASP A 215 3.12 10.06 12.28
CA ASP A 215 3.60 11.26 11.58
C ASP A 215 2.89 11.45 10.22
N GLN A 216 2.61 10.36 9.51
CA GLN A 216 1.89 10.38 8.23
C GLN A 216 0.40 10.68 8.41
N LYS A 217 -0.22 10.14 9.47
CA LYS A 217 -1.60 10.48 9.87
C LYS A 217 -1.72 11.97 10.20
N ASN A 218 -0.76 12.51 10.96
CA ASN A 218 -0.69 13.93 11.30
C ASN A 218 -0.55 14.81 10.05
N ALA A 219 0.28 14.40 9.08
CA ALA A 219 0.41 15.11 7.81
C ALA A 219 -0.91 15.13 7.03
N ALA A 220 -1.64 14.01 6.97
CA ALA A 220 -2.95 13.94 6.33
C ALA A 220 -3.96 14.87 7.02
N ARG A 221 -4.03 14.86 8.35
CA ARG A 221 -4.89 15.78 9.13
C ARG A 221 -4.54 17.24 8.85
N TYR A 222 -3.25 17.58 8.81
CA TYR A 222 -2.80 18.94 8.51
C TYR A 222 -3.24 19.41 7.11
N VAL A 223 -3.03 18.59 6.08
CA VAL A 223 -3.41 18.95 4.71
C VAL A 223 -4.93 19.08 4.60
N LYS A 224 -5.70 18.12 5.13
CA LYS A 224 -7.16 18.17 5.11
C LYS A 224 -7.71 19.38 5.85
N TYR A 225 -7.15 19.71 7.01
CA TYR A 225 -7.52 20.91 7.76
C TYR A 225 -7.30 22.18 6.91
N ASN A 226 -6.16 22.28 6.22
CA ASN A 226 -5.84 23.43 5.38
C ASN A 226 -6.63 23.47 4.06
N ILE A 227 -7.14 22.34 3.57
CA ILE A 227 -8.16 22.30 2.51
C ILE A 227 -9.48 22.86 3.04
N LEU A 228 -9.95 22.42 4.21
CA LEU A 228 -11.21 22.91 4.81
C LEU A 228 -11.18 24.42 5.12
N LEU A 229 -10.00 24.97 5.45
CA LEU A 229 -9.80 26.41 5.63
C LEU A 229 -9.75 27.22 4.32
N GLY A 230 -9.64 26.54 3.17
CA GLY A 230 -9.43 27.18 1.87
C GLY A 230 -8.00 27.69 1.63
N ASN A 231 -7.02 27.22 2.40
CA ASN A 231 -5.61 27.55 2.21
C ASN A 231 -4.96 26.69 1.12
N LEU A 232 -5.47 25.49 0.89
CA LEU A 232 -5.04 24.55 -0.14
C LEU A 232 -6.25 24.10 -0.98
N PRO A 233 -6.09 23.86 -2.29
CA PRO A 233 -7.09 23.17 -3.09
C PRO A 233 -7.03 21.65 -2.84
N GLY A 234 -7.98 20.93 -3.41
CA GLY A 234 -8.15 19.48 -3.29
C GLY A 234 -9.43 19.12 -2.56
N ASN A 235 -9.71 17.82 -2.51
CA ASN A 235 -10.89 17.29 -1.83
C ASN A 235 -10.50 16.37 -0.67
N VAL A 236 -10.99 16.67 0.54
CA VAL A 236 -10.70 15.89 1.76
C VAL A 236 -11.27 14.47 1.73
N ASP A 237 -12.24 14.20 0.86
CA ASP A 237 -12.89 12.91 0.67
C ASP A 237 -12.25 12.09 -0.45
N TYR A 238 -11.26 12.62 -1.20
CA TYR A 238 -10.60 11.92 -2.32
C TYR A 238 -9.07 11.81 -2.11
N PHE A 239 -8.68 11.45 -0.90
CA PHE A 239 -7.28 11.14 -0.59
C PHE A 239 -6.93 9.72 -1.06
N VAL A 240 -5.79 9.57 -1.72
CA VAL A 240 -5.23 8.27 -2.14
C VAL A 240 -3.85 8.10 -1.52
N SER A 241 -3.66 7.06 -0.70
CA SER A 241 -2.33 6.71 -0.20
C SER A 241 -1.57 5.88 -1.23
N THR A 242 -0.25 6.09 -1.29
CA THR A 242 0.63 5.30 -2.14
C THR A 242 2.03 5.19 -1.56
N GLY A 243 2.68 4.07 -1.82
CA GLY A 243 3.99 3.71 -1.27
C GLY A 243 4.54 2.41 -1.85
N GLY A 244 5.87 2.28 -1.85
CA GLY A 244 6.58 1.05 -2.21
C GLY A 244 7.30 0.42 -1.02
N SER A 245 7.36 -0.92 -0.96
CA SER A 245 8.07 -1.66 0.11
C SER A 245 7.49 -1.36 1.50
N GLY A 246 8.32 -0.98 2.48
CA GLY A 246 7.86 -0.43 3.77
C GLY A 246 6.95 0.81 3.61
N GLY A 247 7.14 1.61 2.56
CA GLY A 247 6.19 2.66 2.20
C GLY A 247 4.84 2.06 1.77
N GLY A 248 4.83 0.96 1.02
CA GLY A 248 3.60 0.25 0.65
C GLY A 248 2.88 -0.35 1.86
N ALA A 249 3.64 -0.84 2.85
CA ALA A 249 3.10 -1.22 4.14
C ALA A 249 2.42 -0.03 4.84
N HIS A 250 3.08 1.12 4.88
CA HIS A 250 2.51 2.34 5.46
C HIS A 250 1.31 2.89 4.69
N ALA A 251 1.29 2.83 3.36
CA ALA A 251 0.13 3.19 2.55
C ALA A 251 -1.08 2.31 2.87
N THR A 252 -0.85 1.01 3.07
CA THR A 252 -1.88 0.02 3.46
C THR A 252 -2.35 0.24 4.90
N MET A 253 -1.41 0.39 5.85
CA MET A 253 -1.72 0.63 7.26
C MET A 253 -2.46 1.95 7.45
N PHE A 254 -2.09 3.01 6.73
CA PHE A 254 -2.77 4.30 6.79
C PHE A 254 -4.26 4.17 6.50
N VAL A 255 -4.63 3.46 5.43
CA VAL A 255 -6.05 3.25 5.09
C VAL A 255 -6.73 2.22 6.00
N ALA A 256 -6.05 1.16 6.42
CA ALA A 256 -6.62 0.16 7.33
C ALA A 256 -6.96 0.77 8.70
N THR A 257 -6.07 1.61 9.22
CA THR A 257 -6.15 2.19 10.57
C THR A 257 -6.84 3.56 10.59
N SER A 258 -7.53 3.91 9.50
CA SER A 258 -8.13 5.22 9.28
C SER A 258 -9.05 5.62 10.44
N ASN A 259 -8.73 6.77 11.05
CA ASN A 259 -9.43 7.38 12.18
C ASN A 259 -9.61 6.47 13.40
N HIS A 260 -8.77 5.46 13.60
CA HIS A 260 -8.89 4.56 14.74
C HIS A 260 -8.32 5.18 16.03
N SER A 261 -8.98 4.97 17.16
CA SER A 261 -8.61 5.62 18.44
C SER A 261 -7.29 5.16 19.03
N ASP A 262 -6.78 3.99 18.62
CA ASP A 262 -5.51 3.46 19.14
C ASP A 262 -4.33 4.36 18.81
N TYR A 263 -4.45 5.27 17.83
CA TYR A 263 -3.41 6.23 17.45
C TYR A 263 -3.57 7.61 18.10
N TYR A 264 -4.75 7.92 18.65
CA TYR A 264 -5.09 9.28 19.06
C TYR A 264 -4.22 9.83 20.18
N ASP A 265 -3.80 8.99 21.13
CA ASP A 265 -2.93 9.44 22.22
C ASP A 265 -1.55 9.89 21.70
N TYR A 266 -1.02 9.22 20.68
CA TYR A 266 0.23 9.60 20.01
C TYR A 266 0.06 10.89 19.19
N GLU A 267 -1.07 11.05 18.48
CA GLU A 267 -1.41 12.28 17.73
C GLU A 267 -1.58 13.48 18.68
N ILE A 268 -2.24 13.28 19.83
CA ILE A 268 -2.43 14.32 20.86
C ILE A 268 -1.11 14.73 21.52
N GLU A 269 -0.19 13.78 21.75
CA GLU A 269 1.14 14.06 22.29
C GLU A 269 1.95 14.93 21.32
N ALA A 270 1.97 14.55 20.03
CA ALA A 270 2.61 15.33 18.98
C ALA A 270 1.96 16.73 18.83
N GLY A 271 0.69 16.89 19.21
CA GLY A 271 -0.04 18.13 19.05
C GLY A 271 -0.58 18.29 17.63
N ALA A 272 -1.11 17.18 17.09
CA ALA A 272 -1.78 17.15 15.81
C ALA A 272 -3.11 17.93 15.81
N VAL A 273 -3.49 18.46 14.66
CA VAL A 273 -4.77 19.13 14.49
C VAL A 273 -5.92 18.12 14.36
N GLY A 274 -7.05 18.41 14.99
CA GLY A 274 -8.29 17.66 14.80
C GLY A 274 -8.42 16.36 15.59
N VAL A 275 -7.57 16.12 16.60
CA VAL A 275 -7.74 15.03 17.59
C VAL A 275 -7.51 15.58 18.98
N TYR A 276 -8.52 15.49 19.84
CA TYR A 276 -8.50 16.09 21.17
C TYR A 276 -9.15 15.18 22.21
N GLU A 277 -8.70 15.27 23.45
CA GLU A 277 -9.29 14.53 24.58
C GLU A 277 -10.49 15.30 25.17
N ASN A 278 -11.57 14.59 25.46
CA ASN A 278 -12.72 15.08 26.21
C ASN A 278 -12.51 14.91 27.72
N SER A 279 -13.27 15.66 28.51
CA SER A 279 -13.19 15.63 29.99
C SER A 279 -13.54 14.27 30.61
N ASP A 280 -14.20 13.38 29.86
CA ASP A 280 -14.56 12.03 30.28
C ASP A 280 -13.55 10.96 29.82
N GLY A 281 -12.46 11.36 29.16
CA GLY A 281 -11.44 10.47 28.61
C GLY A 281 -11.77 9.90 27.23
N SER A 282 -12.92 10.24 26.64
CA SER A 282 -13.18 9.96 25.22
C SER A 282 -12.46 10.96 24.30
N TYR A 283 -12.52 10.75 22.99
CA TYR A 283 -11.86 11.62 22.02
C TYR A 283 -12.87 12.39 21.16
N ALA A 284 -12.43 13.56 20.68
CA ALA A 284 -13.12 14.37 19.69
C ALA A 284 -12.23 14.51 18.45
N THR A 285 -12.78 14.17 17.29
CA THR A 285 -12.11 14.29 16.00
C THR A 285 -12.71 15.42 15.16
N THR A 286 -12.54 16.66 15.64
CA THR A 286 -13.17 17.85 15.06
C THR A 286 -12.23 19.04 14.99
N VAL A 287 -12.49 19.95 14.05
CA VAL A 287 -11.81 21.23 13.89
C VAL A 287 -12.79 22.39 13.77
N THR A 288 -12.38 23.60 14.14
CA THR A 288 -13.18 24.82 13.96
C THR A 288 -13.00 25.41 12.57
N ILE A 289 -14.02 25.33 11.71
CA ILE A 289 -14.04 25.96 10.39
C ILE A 289 -15.17 26.98 10.34
N ASP A 290 -14.86 28.24 10.04
CA ASP A 290 -15.81 29.36 10.03
C ASP A 290 -16.67 29.48 11.32
N GLY A 291 -16.03 29.21 12.46
CA GLY A 291 -16.68 29.25 13.78
C GLY A 291 -17.65 28.09 14.04
N LYS A 292 -17.59 27.01 13.26
CA LYS A 292 -18.36 25.78 13.45
C LYS A 292 -17.44 24.58 13.59
N GLU A 293 -17.80 23.66 14.48
CA GLU A 293 -17.13 22.36 14.56
C GLU A 293 -17.46 21.53 13.32
N GLN A 294 -16.42 21.03 12.66
CA GLN A 294 -16.49 20.07 11.56
C GLN A 294 -15.67 18.84 11.91
N LYS A 295 -16.08 17.66 11.45
CA LYS A 295 -15.28 16.44 11.66
C LYS A 295 -13.99 16.52 10.84
N LEU A 296 -12.91 16.01 11.40
CA LEU A 296 -11.66 15.78 10.68
C LEU A 296 -11.23 14.33 10.87
N SER A 297 -10.96 13.65 9.75
CA SER A 297 -10.50 12.27 9.71
C SER A 297 -9.22 12.19 8.88
N ASP A 298 -8.26 11.41 9.34
CA ASP A 298 -7.09 10.96 8.58
C ASP A 298 -7.42 9.81 7.61
N GLY A 299 -8.71 9.49 7.39
CA GLY A 299 -9.14 8.44 6.47
C GLY A 299 -8.82 8.71 5.00
N ALA A 300 -8.78 7.68 4.17
CA ALA A 300 -8.54 7.83 2.73
C ALA A 300 -9.64 7.16 1.90
N TRP A 301 -9.76 7.61 0.66
CA TRP A 301 -10.71 7.08 -0.30
C TRP A 301 -10.17 5.85 -1.02
N GLY A 302 -8.86 5.81 -1.29
CA GLY A 302 -8.22 4.69 -1.96
C GLY A 302 -6.78 4.47 -1.54
N CYS A 303 -6.24 3.32 -1.92
CA CYS A 303 -4.86 2.93 -1.68
C CYS A 303 -4.28 2.21 -2.89
N ILE A 304 -3.07 2.59 -3.32
CA ILE A 304 -2.27 1.82 -4.28
C ILE A 304 -0.94 1.49 -3.61
N ALA A 305 -0.75 0.21 -3.25
CA ALA A 305 0.42 -0.24 -2.53
C ALA A 305 1.29 -1.14 -3.41
N TYR A 306 2.58 -0.80 -3.52
CA TYR A 306 3.56 -1.57 -4.28
C TYR A 306 4.41 -2.41 -3.32
N SER A 307 4.44 -3.73 -3.50
CA SER A 307 5.23 -4.68 -2.72
C SER A 307 5.16 -4.41 -1.22
N ALA A 308 3.94 -4.27 -0.70
CA ALA A 308 3.72 -3.89 0.69
C ALA A 308 4.34 -4.92 1.63
N ILE A 309 5.29 -4.50 2.48
CA ILE A 309 5.94 -5.36 3.46
C ILE A 309 5.04 -5.53 4.70
N THR A 310 3.81 -6.03 4.54
CA THR A 310 2.82 -6.18 5.62
C THR A 310 1.82 -7.29 5.24
N SER A 311 1.16 -7.97 6.19
CA SER A 311 1.30 -7.86 7.65
C SER A 311 2.53 -8.57 8.18
N LEU A 312 3.26 -7.92 9.11
CA LEU A 312 4.50 -8.47 9.66
C LEU A 312 4.25 -9.69 10.56
N GLU A 313 3.16 -9.69 11.33
CA GLU A 313 2.84 -10.74 12.32
C GLU A 313 2.87 -12.16 11.73
N GLU A 314 2.33 -12.36 10.54
CA GLU A 314 2.34 -13.66 9.84
C GLU A 314 3.44 -13.80 8.77
N ALA A 315 4.27 -12.77 8.54
CA ALA A 315 5.17 -12.70 7.38
C ALA A 315 6.19 -13.85 7.34
N ASP A 316 6.80 -14.20 8.49
CA ASP A 316 7.74 -15.33 8.56
C ASP A 316 7.07 -16.67 8.24
N ALA A 317 5.83 -16.85 8.71
CA ALA A 317 5.07 -18.09 8.50
C ALA A 317 4.62 -18.21 7.04
N ALA A 318 4.11 -17.12 6.45
CA ALA A 318 3.70 -17.05 5.04
C ALA A 318 4.89 -17.29 4.09
N MET A 319 6.04 -16.65 4.36
CA MET A 319 7.25 -16.82 3.56
C MET A 319 7.83 -18.23 3.67
N ALA A 320 7.92 -18.77 4.88
CA ALA A 320 8.34 -20.15 5.08
C ALA A 320 7.43 -21.14 4.36
N PHE A 321 6.10 -20.92 4.40
CA PHE A 321 5.13 -21.73 3.68
C PHE A 321 5.33 -21.68 2.17
N GLU A 322 5.51 -20.48 1.59
CA GLU A 322 5.79 -20.31 0.16
C GLU A 322 7.06 -21.06 -0.28
N TYR A 323 8.15 -20.94 0.50
CA TYR A 323 9.41 -21.62 0.17
C TYR A 323 9.32 -23.13 0.37
N PHE A 324 8.65 -23.57 1.44
CA PHE A 324 8.54 -24.98 1.77
C PHE A 324 7.62 -25.74 0.82
N MET A 325 6.68 -25.08 0.12
CA MET A 325 5.92 -25.75 -0.94
C MET A 325 6.80 -26.18 -2.12
N ASP A 326 7.89 -25.48 -2.40
CA ASP A 326 8.85 -25.89 -3.42
C ASP A 326 9.74 -27.03 -2.89
N THR A 327 9.43 -28.25 -3.34
CA THR A 327 10.18 -29.46 -3.00
C THR A 327 11.65 -29.45 -3.46
N THR A 328 12.02 -28.50 -4.32
CA THR A 328 13.38 -28.35 -4.86
C THR A 328 14.17 -27.21 -4.20
N TYR A 329 13.54 -26.44 -3.32
CA TYR A 329 14.19 -25.34 -2.63
C TYR A 329 15.23 -25.86 -1.61
N GLU A 330 16.46 -25.37 -1.72
CA GLU A 330 17.56 -25.72 -0.82
C GLU A 330 17.73 -24.61 0.23
N PHE A 331 17.30 -24.90 1.46
CA PHE A 331 17.55 -24.01 2.60
C PHE A 331 19.03 -24.00 2.98
N SER A 332 19.52 -22.88 3.50
CA SER A 332 20.95 -22.68 3.78
C SER A 332 21.51 -23.58 4.88
N THR A 333 20.65 -24.03 5.80
CA THR A 333 21.03 -24.88 6.93
C THR A 333 19.93 -25.91 7.23
N PRO A 334 20.27 -27.02 7.89
CA PRO A 334 19.27 -27.96 8.42
C PRO A 334 18.30 -27.33 9.42
N PHE A 335 18.74 -26.34 10.18
CA PHE A 335 17.89 -25.61 11.12
C PHE A 335 16.82 -24.81 10.38
N GLN A 336 17.19 -24.04 9.35
CA GLN A 336 16.24 -23.28 8.55
C GLN A 336 15.22 -24.19 7.85
N SER A 337 15.69 -25.30 7.28
CA SER A 337 14.80 -26.31 6.66
C SER A 337 13.78 -26.86 7.67
N GLN A 338 14.23 -27.25 8.86
CA GLN A 338 13.35 -27.78 9.90
C GLN A 338 12.41 -26.70 10.47
N LEU A 339 12.87 -25.45 10.58
CA LEU A 339 12.05 -24.32 11.01
C LEU A 339 10.97 -24.00 9.99
N ALA A 340 11.29 -24.03 8.70
CA ALA A 340 10.34 -23.79 7.62
C ALA A 340 9.19 -24.81 7.63
N GLU A 341 9.45 -26.08 7.93
CA GLU A 341 8.40 -27.10 8.12
C GLU A 341 7.43 -26.73 9.26
N TYR A 342 7.95 -26.28 10.42
CA TYR A 342 7.11 -25.88 11.55
C TYR A 342 6.31 -24.61 11.28
N LEU A 343 6.93 -23.62 10.66
CA LEU A 343 6.26 -22.38 10.26
C LEU A 343 5.18 -22.64 9.20
N SER A 344 5.44 -23.52 8.24
CA SER A 344 4.46 -23.91 7.21
C SER A 344 3.22 -24.56 7.82
N LYS A 345 3.42 -25.44 8.80
CA LYS A 345 2.32 -26.01 9.57
C LYS A 345 1.55 -24.94 10.35
N SER A 346 2.27 -24.03 11.01
CA SER A 346 1.64 -22.92 11.74
C SER A 346 0.84 -21.99 10.82
N TYR A 347 1.34 -21.69 9.62
CA TYR A 347 0.63 -20.88 8.63
C TYR A 347 -0.68 -21.56 8.17
N MET A 348 -0.65 -22.86 7.89
CA MET A 348 -1.86 -23.64 7.61
C MET A 348 -2.87 -23.55 8.76
N GLU A 349 -2.41 -23.72 10.01
CA GLU A 349 -3.27 -23.62 11.19
C GLU A 349 -3.84 -22.21 11.37
N TYR A 350 -3.03 -21.17 11.12
CA TYR A 350 -3.44 -19.77 11.12
C TYR A 350 -4.55 -19.51 10.09
N ILE A 351 -4.34 -19.81 8.81
CA ILE A 351 -5.33 -19.59 7.73
C ILE A 351 -6.64 -20.33 8.03
N ASN A 352 -6.56 -21.59 8.45
CA ASN A 352 -7.75 -22.36 8.81
C ASN A 352 -8.47 -21.81 10.06
N GLY A 353 -7.73 -21.20 10.98
CA GLY A 353 -8.24 -20.58 12.19
C GLY A 353 -8.96 -19.25 11.94
N GLN A 354 -8.62 -18.55 10.86
CA GLN A 354 -9.28 -17.30 10.46
C GLN A 354 -10.71 -17.51 9.90
N ASP A 355 -11.10 -18.76 9.58
CA ASP A 355 -12.41 -19.12 9.01
C ASP A 355 -12.76 -18.32 7.74
N LEU A 356 -11.75 -18.06 6.90
CA LEU A 356 -11.88 -17.26 5.68
C LEU A 356 -12.89 -17.87 4.70
N SER A 357 -13.63 -17.01 4.02
CA SER A 357 -14.49 -17.36 2.89
C SER A 357 -14.44 -16.28 1.83
N VAL A 358 -14.70 -16.64 0.58
CA VAL A 358 -14.74 -15.69 -0.53
C VAL A 358 -15.91 -15.93 -1.46
N SER A 359 -16.52 -14.84 -1.92
CA SER A 359 -17.53 -14.88 -2.98
C SER A 359 -16.84 -15.07 -4.34
N GLU A 360 -17.18 -16.14 -5.04
CA GLU A 360 -16.71 -16.40 -6.41
C GLU A 360 -17.07 -15.28 -7.38
N ALA A 361 -18.16 -14.57 -7.12
CA ALA A 361 -18.55 -13.41 -7.93
C ALA A 361 -17.61 -12.22 -7.74
N GLU A 362 -16.99 -12.08 -6.56
CA GLU A 362 -16.09 -10.98 -6.22
C GLU A 362 -14.68 -11.23 -6.74
N VAL A 363 -14.17 -12.45 -6.60
CA VAL A 363 -12.85 -12.84 -7.16
C VAL A 363 -12.93 -13.22 -8.63
N GLY A 364 -14.11 -13.56 -9.14
CA GLY A 364 -14.30 -13.89 -10.54
C GLY A 364 -13.81 -15.29 -10.93
N PHE A 365 -13.72 -16.25 -10.01
CA PHE A 365 -13.32 -17.63 -10.26
C PHE A 365 -14.42 -18.62 -9.87
N ASP A 366 -14.54 -19.73 -10.61
CA ASP A 366 -15.33 -20.90 -10.21
C ASP A 366 -14.38 -21.81 -9.43
N LEU A 367 -14.35 -21.70 -8.09
CA LEU A 367 -13.37 -22.39 -7.24
C LEU A 367 -13.83 -23.81 -6.89
N ASN A 368 -15.13 -24.09 -7.02
CA ASN A 368 -15.70 -25.39 -6.70
C ASN A 368 -15.98 -26.28 -7.94
N ASP A 369 -15.70 -25.76 -9.14
CA ASP A 369 -15.89 -26.38 -10.45
C ASP A 369 -17.35 -26.82 -10.71
N ASP A 370 -18.34 -26.09 -10.20
CA ASP A 370 -19.76 -26.42 -10.41
C ASP A 370 -20.36 -25.82 -11.70
N GLY A 371 -19.59 -24.97 -12.38
CA GLY A 371 -19.93 -24.34 -13.65
C GLY A 371 -20.56 -22.96 -13.52
N ASP A 372 -20.59 -22.37 -12.33
CA ASP A 372 -20.93 -20.97 -12.14
C ASP A 372 -20.01 -20.21 -11.15
N LYS A 373 -20.39 -18.99 -10.74
CA LYS A 373 -19.53 -18.09 -9.92
C LYS A 373 -20.39 -17.40 -8.87
N LYS A 374 -21.23 -18.17 -8.19
CA LYS A 374 -22.25 -17.63 -7.25
C LYS A 374 -22.08 -18.17 -5.84
N ASP A 375 -21.10 -19.02 -5.59
CA ASP A 375 -20.89 -19.58 -4.28
C ASP A 375 -20.04 -18.67 -3.40
N ASN A 376 -20.25 -18.83 -2.09
CA ASN A 376 -19.29 -18.38 -1.10
C ASN A 376 -18.50 -19.59 -0.63
N VAL A 377 -17.23 -19.63 -0.99
CA VAL A 377 -16.35 -20.79 -0.78
C VAL A 377 -15.52 -20.57 0.46
N LYS A 378 -15.61 -21.53 1.41
CA LYS A 378 -14.74 -21.55 2.58
C LYS A 378 -13.32 -21.90 2.14
N LEU A 379 -12.37 -21.08 2.55
CA LEU A 379 -10.96 -21.23 2.23
C LEU A 379 -10.25 -22.03 3.33
N THR A 380 -9.56 -23.09 2.93
CA THR A 380 -8.79 -23.97 3.80
C THR A 380 -7.51 -24.41 3.13
N ILE A 381 -6.47 -24.60 3.96
CA ILE A 381 -5.25 -25.33 3.61
C ILE A 381 -5.33 -26.71 4.27
N GLN A 382 -5.06 -27.76 3.50
CA GLN A 382 -5.09 -29.16 3.89
C GLN A 382 -3.74 -29.81 3.64
N TYR A 383 -3.51 -30.97 4.28
CA TYR A 383 -2.23 -31.66 4.23
C TYR A 383 -2.41 -33.17 3.97
N ASP A 384 -1.75 -33.69 2.93
CA ASP A 384 -1.64 -35.11 2.57
C ASP A 384 -0.40 -35.36 1.69
N LEU A 385 0.74 -35.67 2.32
CA LEU A 385 2.03 -35.89 1.66
C LEU A 385 2.03 -37.08 0.69
N ASP A 386 1.23 -38.12 0.95
CA ASP A 386 1.17 -39.29 0.07
C ASP A 386 0.47 -38.94 -1.25
N LYS A 387 -0.47 -37.98 -1.21
CA LYS A 387 -1.28 -37.58 -2.37
C LYS A 387 -0.70 -36.38 -3.13
N TYR A 388 -0.07 -35.45 -2.43
CA TYR A 388 0.47 -34.21 -2.99
C TYR A 388 1.97 -34.04 -2.67
N PRO A 389 2.83 -35.00 -3.03
CA PRO A 389 4.25 -34.93 -2.74
C PRO A 389 4.94 -33.73 -3.41
N GLU A 390 4.42 -33.22 -4.53
CA GLU A 390 4.97 -32.12 -5.31
C GLU A 390 4.89 -30.74 -4.65
N THR A 391 4.07 -30.60 -3.59
CA THR A 391 3.90 -29.37 -2.80
C THR A 391 4.21 -29.61 -1.32
N ASN A 392 5.04 -30.60 -1.03
CA ASN A 392 5.31 -31.09 0.33
C ASN A 392 4.03 -31.40 1.14
N GLY A 393 2.99 -31.87 0.46
CA GLY A 393 1.74 -32.33 1.04
C GLY A 393 0.63 -31.28 1.13
N TYR A 394 0.89 -30.01 0.81
CA TYR A 394 -0.10 -28.94 0.98
C TYR A 394 -1.01 -28.76 -0.24
N TYR A 395 -2.33 -28.64 0.01
CA TYR A 395 -3.36 -28.45 -1.02
C TYR A 395 -4.60 -27.76 -0.41
N GLY A 396 -5.61 -27.45 -1.23
CA GLY A 396 -6.95 -27.05 -0.77
C GLY A 396 -7.39 -25.69 -1.29
N SER A 397 -8.67 -25.37 -1.09
CA SER A 397 -9.38 -24.18 -1.62
C SER A 397 -8.65 -22.84 -1.50
N TYR A 398 -7.85 -22.60 -0.44
CA TYR A 398 -7.06 -21.37 -0.34
C TYR A 398 -5.93 -21.34 -1.38
N LEU A 399 -5.27 -22.48 -1.60
CA LEU A 399 -4.24 -22.63 -2.62
C LEU A 399 -4.84 -22.73 -4.04
N ASP A 400 -6.06 -23.23 -4.16
CA ASP A 400 -6.81 -23.20 -5.43
C ASP A 400 -7.12 -21.75 -5.85
N LEU A 401 -7.54 -20.89 -4.90
CA LEU A 401 -7.68 -19.45 -5.14
C LEU A 401 -6.34 -18.80 -5.50
N TYR A 402 -5.27 -19.09 -4.75
CA TYR A 402 -3.94 -18.58 -5.04
C TYR A 402 -3.49 -18.94 -6.48
N LEU A 403 -3.69 -20.19 -6.90
CA LEU A 403 -3.38 -20.64 -8.25
C LEU A 403 -4.25 -19.95 -9.31
N ALA A 404 -5.55 -19.76 -9.04
CA ALA A 404 -6.46 -19.06 -9.94
C ALA A 404 -6.05 -17.60 -10.17
N GLU A 405 -5.74 -16.87 -9.08
CA GLU A 405 -5.23 -15.50 -9.15
C GLU A 405 -3.91 -15.41 -9.93
N PHE A 406 -2.98 -16.34 -9.70
CA PHE A 406 -1.70 -16.38 -10.41
C PHE A 406 -1.88 -16.64 -11.91
N THR A 407 -2.81 -17.53 -12.25
CA THR A 407 -3.17 -17.89 -13.63
C THR A 407 -3.82 -16.71 -14.35
N GLU A 408 -4.78 -16.03 -13.70
CA GLU A 408 -5.44 -14.85 -14.26
C GLU A 408 -4.44 -13.71 -14.49
N ASN A 409 -3.50 -13.50 -13.57
CA ASN A 409 -2.44 -12.50 -13.75
C ASN A 409 -1.54 -12.81 -14.95
N LEU A 410 -1.22 -14.09 -15.23
CA LEU A 410 -0.49 -14.46 -16.45
C LEU A 410 -1.34 -14.21 -17.69
N GLN A 411 -2.57 -14.69 -17.68
CA GLN A 411 -3.47 -14.57 -18.83
C GLN A 411 -3.69 -13.10 -19.18
N TRP A 412 -3.93 -12.26 -18.17
CA TRP A 412 -4.02 -10.81 -18.34
C TRP A 412 -2.77 -10.23 -18.99
N TYR A 413 -1.58 -10.67 -18.56
CA TYR A 413 -0.32 -10.22 -19.13
C TYR A 413 -0.25 -10.52 -20.63
N LEU A 414 -0.54 -11.78 -21.01
CA LEU A 414 -0.51 -12.25 -22.39
C LEU A 414 -1.52 -11.51 -23.29
N ASP A 415 -2.71 -11.25 -22.75
CA ASP A 415 -3.78 -10.52 -23.45
C ASP A 415 -3.45 -9.04 -23.68
N ASN A 416 -2.54 -8.47 -22.88
CA ASN A 416 -2.18 -7.06 -22.90
C ASN A 416 -0.80 -6.76 -23.51
N LEU A 417 -0.09 -7.74 -24.11
CA LEU A 417 1.23 -7.51 -24.73
C LEU A 417 1.21 -6.59 -25.96
N ASP A 418 0.04 -6.28 -26.52
CA ASP A 418 -0.06 -5.27 -27.58
C ASP A 418 0.19 -3.84 -27.05
N TYR A 419 0.11 -3.62 -25.72
CA TYR A 419 0.43 -2.34 -25.06
C TYR A 419 1.92 -2.14 -24.76
N THR A 420 2.79 -3.12 -25.04
CA THR A 420 4.22 -2.95 -24.78
C THR A 420 4.79 -1.77 -25.56
N GLN A 421 5.62 -0.97 -24.91
CA GLN A 421 6.35 0.13 -25.54
C GLN A 421 7.84 -0.10 -25.34
N ASP A 422 8.62 0.06 -26.41
CA ASP A 422 10.08 -0.04 -26.42
C ASP A 422 10.67 -1.40 -25.99
N TRP A 423 9.85 -2.44 -25.84
CA TRP A 423 10.34 -3.79 -25.55
C TRP A 423 11.16 -4.31 -26.72
N THR A 424 12.20 -5.08 -26.42
CA THR A 424 12.95 -5.77 -27.47
C THR A 424 12.45 -7.20 -27.60
N TRP A 425 12.02 -7.58 -28.80
CA TRP A 425 11.56 -8.93 -29.13
C TRP A 425 12.63 -9.68 -29.92
N PHE A 426 12.76 -10.99 -29.67
CA PHE A 426 13.79 -11.84 -30.24
C PHE A 426 13.19 -13.03 -31.00
N ASN A 427 13.89 -13.53 -32.02
CA ASN A 427 13.55 -14.79 -32.67
C ASN A 427 13.99 -16.01 -31.84
N GLU A 428 13.62 -17.22 -32.27
CA GLU A 428 14.00 -18.49 -31.61
C GLU A 428 15.52 -18.71 -31.51
N SER A 429 16.32 -18.04 -32.34
CA SER A 429 17.79 -18.11 -32.29
C SER A 429 18.41 -17.06 -31.34
N GLY A 430 17.60 -16.23 -30.68
CA GLY A 430 18.05 -15.18 -29.77
C GLY A 430 18.51 -13.89 -30.48
N GLU A 431 18.21 -13.72 -31.77
CA GLU A 431 18.52 -12.49 -32.50
C GLU A 431 17.34 -11.51 -32.41
N ALA A 432 17.62 -10.23 -32.19
CA ALA A 432 16.59 -9.20 -32.14
C ALA A 432 15.84 -9.11 -33.48
N LEU A 433 14.51 -9.06 -33.42
CA LEU A 433 13.65 -8.91 -34.58
C LEU A 433 13.83 -7.54 -35.24
N SER A 434 13.60 -7.45 -36.55
CA SER A 434 13.49 -6.18 -37.27
C SER A 434 12.18 -5.44 -36.93
N ASN A 435 12.13 -4.14 -37.21
CA ASN A 435 10.90 -3.34 -37.05
C ASN A 435 9.74 -3.90 -37.87
N GLU A 436 10.02 -4.37 -39.09
CA GLU A 436 9.03 -5.02 -39.95
C GLU A 436 8.48 -6.32 -39.34
N GLU A 437 9.33 -7.10 -38.67
CA GLU A 437 8.92 -8.34 -37.99
C GLU A 437 8.09 -8.04 -36.74
N VAL A 438 8.50 -7.09 -35.89
CA VAL A 438 7.72 -6.68 -34.69
C VAL A 438 6.37 -6.09 -35.08
N SER A 439 6.33 -5.25 -36.11
CA SER A 439 5.08 -4.70 -36.67
C SER A 439 4.12 -5.78 -37.18
N ALA A 440 4.66 -6.94 -37.60
CA ALA A 440 3.88 -8.05 -38.13
C ALA A 440 3.40 -9.05 -37.05
N MET A 441 3.94 -8.97 -35.82
CA MET A 441 3.55 -9.87 -34.73
C MET A 441 2.06 -9.75 -34.41
N SER A 442 1.37 -10.88 -34.44
CA SER A 442 0.05 -11.01 -33.85
C SER A 442 0.13 -10.99 -32.32
N THR A 443 -1.02 -10.82 -31.67
CA THR A 443 -1.13 -10.92 -30.20
C THR A 443 -0.67 -12.31 -29.73
N THR A 444 -1.01 -13.37 -30.47
CA THR A 444 -0.54 -14.73 -30.22
C THR A 444 0.97 -14.86 -30.38
N ASP A 445 1.59 -14.24 -31.40
CA ASP A 445 3.05 -14.30 -31.57
C ASP A 445 3.78 -13.65 -30.39
N ARG A 446 3.24 -12.55 -29.84
CA ARG A 446 3.76 -11.89 -28.64
C ARG A 446 3.60 -12.76 -27.40
N ALA A 447 2.43 -13.36 -27.21
CA ALA A 447 2.17 -14.28 -26.10
C ALA A 447 3.13 -15.48 -26.11
N THR A 448 3.31 -16.13 -27.26
CA THR A 448 4.28 -17.22 -27.41
C THR A 448 5.71 -16.74 -27.14
N ALA A 449 6.11 -15.57 -27.67
CA ALA A 449 7.43 -15.01 -27.41
C ALA A 449 7.66 -14.68 -25.92
N PHE A 450 6.64 -14.22 -25.22
CA PHE A 450 6.70 -13.96 -23.78
C PHE A 450 6.91 -15.25 -22.99
N ILE A 451 6.09 -16.27 -23.26
CA ILE A 451 6.16 -17.58 -22.59
C ILE A 451 7.53 -18.25 -22.80
N GLU A 452 8.12 -18.09 -23.98
CA GLU A 452 9.45 -18.62 -24.32
C GLU A 452 10.60 -17.70 -23.85
N GLY A 453 10.32 -16.63 -23.09
CA GLY A 453 11.33 -15.70 -22.59
C GLY A 453 12.03 -14.85 -23.66
N ARG A 454 11.50 -14.80 -24.89
CA ARG A 454 12.11 -14.14 -26.06
C ARG A 454 11.85 -12.63 -26.12
N TYR A 455 12.06 -11.96 -24.99
CA TYR A 455 11.86 -10.52 -24.88
C TYR A 455 12.80 -9.90 -23.83
N THR A 456 12.93 -8.58 -23.89
CA THR A 456 13.56 -7.75 -22.86
C THR A 456 12.69 -6.51 -22.64
N LYS A 457 12.29 -6.27 -21.40
CA LYS A 457 11.51 -5.08 -21.03
C LYS A 457 12.37 -3.84 -21.19
N SER A 458 11.76 -2.73 -21.64
CA SER A 458 12.45 -1.45 -21.70
C SER A 458 12.68 -0.89 -20.30
N THR A 459 13.90 -0.43 -20.04
CA THR A 459 14.22 0.39 -18.86
C THR A 459 13.85 1.86 -19.07
N ALA A 460 13.51 2.28 -20.30
CA ALA A 460 13.07 3.65 -20.57
C ALA A 460 11.64 3.92 -20.06
N THR A 461 10.80 2.88 -20.00
CA THR A 461 9.48 2.90 -19.34
C THR A 461 9.56 2.75 -17.82
N GLU A 462 10.71 2.39 -17.23
CA GLU A 462 10.93 2.52 -15.78
C GLU A 462 11.08 4.00 -15.36
N LYS A 463 11.16 4.92 -16.34
CA LYS A 463 11.11 6.37 -16.15
C LYS A 463 9.76 6.98 -16.54
N VAL A 464 8.66 6.22 -16.46
CA VAL A 464 7.34 6.87 -16.45
C VAL A 464 7.12 7.53 -15.09
N GLU A 465 6.68 8.78 -15.12
CA GLU A 465 6.41 9.72 -14.03
C GLU A 465 5.28 9.26 -13.08
N GLY A 466 5.37 8.02 -12.60
CA GLY A 466 4.47 7.35 -11.66
C GLY A 466 5.21 6.39 -10.70
N GLY A 467 6.41 5.94 -11.04
CA GLY A 467 7.31 5.30 -10.07
C GLY A 467 7.73 6.31 -9.01
N MET A 468 7.71 5.93 -7.72
CA MET A 468 8.13 6.80 -6.62
C MET A 468 9.56 7.30 -6.88
N ALA A 469 9.65 8.54 -7.37
CA ALA A 469 10.89 9.27 -7.43
C ALA A 469 11.40 9.40 -5.99
N GLY A 470 12.57 8.85 -5.71
CA GLY A 470 13.44 9.44 -4.71
C GLY A 470 13.57 10.95 -4.99
N PRO A 471 13.80 11.78 -3.95
CA PRO A 471 13.69 13.23 -4.06
C PRO A 471 14.40 13.77 -5.31
N PRO A 472 13.76 14.66 -6.09
CA PRO A 472 14.31 15.12 -7.36
C PRO A 472 15.65 15.82 -7.15
N ALA A 473 16.67 15.39 -7.90
CA ALA A 473 17.89 16.16 -8.10
C ALA A 473 17.58 17.35 -9.03
N GLY A 474 17.05 18.45 -8.47
CA GLY A 474 16.80 19.70 -9.16
C GLY A 474 17.56 20.86 -8.52
N GLU A 475 18.33 21.60 -9.32
CA GLU A 475 19.22 22.68 -8.91
C GLU A 475 18.53 23.76 -8.06
N LEU A 476 18.89 23.85 -6.77
CA LEU A 476 18.64 25.03 -5.94
C LEU A 476 19.91 25.91 -5.86
N PRO A 477 19.77 27.24 -5.72
CA PRO A 477 20.87 28.21 -5.86
C PRO A 477 22.07 27.93 -4.94
N THR A 478 23.27 28.11 -5.50
CA THR A 478 24.60 27.70 -5.03
C THR A 478 25.16 28.38 -3.76
N GLU A 479 24.38 28.62 -2.70
CA GLU A 479 24.94 29.26 -1.47
C GLU A 479 24.78 28.48 -0.16
N MET A 480 24.42 27.19 -0.19
CA MET A 480 24.42 26.33 1.01
C MET A 480 24.98 24.94 0.67
N MET A 481 26.30 24.78 0.61
CA MET A 481 26.95 23.47 0.41
C MET A 481 28.00 23.22 1.50
N GLY A 482 27.64 22.34 2.44
CA GLY A 482 28.59 21.46 3.14
C GLY A 482 28.80 20.20 2.30
N ASP A 483 30.02 19.67 2.33
CA ASP A 483 30.58 18.63 1.47
C ASP A 483 29.85 17.27 1.58
N GLY A 484 29.28 16.78 0.46
CA GLY A 484 28.62 15.47 0.37
C GLY A 484 27.77 15.34 -0.91
N GLY A 485 28.36 14.84 -2.00
CA GLY A 485 27.66 14.67 -3.28
C GLY A 485 26.63 13.51 -3.28
N PRO A 486 25.62 13.55 -4.17
CA PRO A 486 24.54 12.55 -4.20
C PRO A 486 24.96 11.23 -4.90
N PRO A 487 24.44 10.07 -4.46
CA PRO A 487 24.65 8.78 -5.11
C PRO A 487 23.77 8.58 -6.36
N ASN A 488 24.15 7.60 -7.18
CA ASN A 488 23.63 7.32 -8.53
C ASN A 488 22.27 6.59 -8.51
N SER A 489 21.38 6.90 -9.46
CA SER A 489 19.97 6.50 -9.50
C SER A 489 19.71 5.13 -10.18
N SER A 490 20.27 4.04 -9.68
CA SER A 490 19.99 2.69 -10.23
C SER A 490 19.95 1.56 -9.19
N GLU A 491 19.82 1.90 -7.92
CA GLU A 491 19.53 0.96 -6.85
C GLU A 491 18.50 1.64 -5.96
N VAL A 492 17.29 1.09 -5.86
CA VAL A 492 16.42 1.37 -4.71
C VAL A 492 17.19 0.75 -3.55
N GLY A 493 18.06 1.56 -2.93
CA GLY A 493 18.97 1.08 -1.92
C GLY A 493 18.19 0.45 -0.79
N THR A 494 18.28 -0.87 -0.64
CA THR A 494 18.18 -1.49 0.67
C THR A 494 19.24 -0.81 1.53
N PRO A 495 18.87 -0.09 2.60
CA PRO A 495 19.88 0.44 3.51
C PRO A 495 20.73 -0.72 4.02
N ASP A 496 22.01 -0.67 3.70
CA ASP A 496 23.04 -1.56 4.20
C ASP A 496 23.28 -1.22 5.68
N ALA A 497 22.36 -1.62 6.56
CA ALA A 497 22.47 -1.50 8.03
C ALA A 497 21.45 -2.41 8.75
N GLY A 498 21.89 -3.61 9.11
CA GLY A 498 21.11 -4.63 9.83
C GLY A 498 21.16 -5.93 9.03
N THR A 499 22.02 -6.87 9.45
CA THR A 499 22.36 -8.08 8.70
C THR A 499 21.13 -8.95 8.47
N SER A 500 20.46 -8.80 7.33
CA SER A 500 19.66 -9.90 6.79
C SER A 500 20.63 -11.07 6.63
N GLN A 501 20.47 -12.13 7.44
CA GLN A 501 21.21 -13.35 7.18
C GLN A 501 20.88 -13.79 5.77
N SER A 502 21.87 -13.70 4.88
CA SER A 502 21.66 -14.12 3.50
C SER A 502 21.33 -15.61 3.48
N VAL A 503 20.54 -16.03 2.49
CA VAL A 503 20.31 -17.44 2.12
C VAL A 503 21.60 -18.24 1.82
N SER A 504 22.79 -17.65 2.00
CA SER A 504 24.10 -18.26 1.70
C SER A 504 25.05 -18.37 2.90
N GLY A 505 24.61 -17.98 4.12
CA GLY A 505 25.48 -17.80 5.29
C GLY A 505 26.04 -19.07 5.95
N GLY A 506 25.44 -20.25 5.70
CA GLY A 506 25.89 -21.55 6.23
C GLY A 506 25.86 -21.70 7.76
N VAL A 507 25.40 -20.68 8.50
CA VAL A 507 25.15 -20.66 9.95
C VAL A 507 23.85 -19.90 10.21
N ASP A 508 23.17 -20.20 11.32
CA ASP A 508 21.87 -19.63 11.71
C ASP A 508 21.99 -18.38 12.59
N SER A 509 23.14 -18.17 13.22
CA SER A 509 23.41 -17.01 14.06
C SER A 509 24.91 -16.80 14.22
N THR A 510 25.34 -15.55 14.06
CA THR A 510 26.68 -15.10 14.39
C THR A 510 26.76 -14.43 15.76
N GLU A 511 25.62 -14.01 16.32
CA GLU A 511 25.53 -13.32 17.61
C GLU A 511 25.33 -14.29 18.79
N TYR A 512 24.58 -15.38 18.59
CA TYR A 512 24.30 -16.37 19.63
C TYR A 512 25.16 -17.63 19.45
N ALA A 513 25.89 -18.00 20.50
CA ALA A 513 26.72 -19.21 20.47
C ALA A 513 25.89 -20.47 20.67
N THR A 514 24.75 -20.38 21.37
CA THR A 514 23.85 -21.51 21.59
C THR A 514 22.38 -21.17 21.34
N TYR A 515 21.59 -22.21 21.06
CA TYR A 515 20.14 -22.10 20.91
C TYR A 515 19.45 -21.54 22.15
N GLU A 516 19.94 -21.87 23.34
CA GLU A 516 19.39 -21.37 24.60
C GLU A 516 19.63 -19.88 24.80
N GLU A 517 20.74 -19.33 24.30
CA GLU A 517 21.01 -17.89 24.32
C GLU A 517 20.03 -17.14 23.40
N MET A 518 19.86 -17.63 22.17
CA MET A 518 18.89 -17.11 21.21
C MET A 518 17.46 -17.16 21.78
N LEU A 519 17.03 -18.31 22.29
CA LEU A 519 15.69 -18.48 22.87
C LEU A 519 15.46 -17.55 24.07
N ALA A 520 16.48 -17.29 24.89
CA ALA A 520 16.38 -16.37 26.00
C ALA A 520 16.19 -14.92 25.54
N ALA A 521 16.81 -14.52 24.42
CA ALA A 521 16.63 -13.20 23.81
C ALA A 521 15.20 -13.01 23.30
N TYR A 522 14.71 -13.93 22.45
CA TYR A 522 13.32 -13.91 21.96
C TYR A 522 12.30 -13.79 23.11
N LYS A 523 12.47 -14.57 24.18
CA LYS A 523 11.59 -14.51 25.37
C LYS A 523 11.61 -13.15 26.04
N ALA A 524 12.79 -12.57 26.22
CA ALA A 524 12.94 -11.31 26.93
C ALA A 524 12.27 -10.17 26.13
N ASP A 525 12.53 -10.11 24.84
CA ASP A 525 12.02 -9.05 23.97
C ASP A 525 10.51 -9.15 23.74
N ILE A 526 9.98 -10.35 23.44
CA ILE A 526 8.54 -10.51 23.25
C ILE A 526 7.77 -10.26 24.56
N THR A 527 8.32 -10.61 25.72
CA THR A 527 7.71 -10.25 27.03
C THR A 527 7.63 -8.73 27.20
N GLU A 528 8.62 -7.97 26.70
CA GLU A 528 8.59 -6.51 26.75
C GLU A 528 7.58 -5.93 25.75
N ILE A 529 7.46 -6.49 24.55
CA ILE A 529 6.44 -6.11 23.56
C ILE A 529 5.03 -6.33 24.10
N GLU A 530 4.75 -7.50 24.66
CA GLU A 530 3.42 -7.85 25.19
C GLU A 530 3.00 -7.08 26.43
N LYS A 531 3.96 -6.50 27.15
CA LYS A 531 3.65 -5.59 28.25
C LYS A 531 2.96 -4.32 27.76
N GLY A 532 3.12 -4.00 26.48
CA GLY A 532 2.61 -2.81 25.85
C GLY A 532 3.48 -1.58 26.08
N ASP A 533 3.22 -0.57 25.26
CA ASP A 533 3.86 0.73 25.33
C ASP A 533 3.32 1.57 26.51
N LYS A 534 3.64 2.86 26.57
CA LYS A 534 3.18 3.74 27.66
C LYS A 534 1.65 3.95 27.67
N TYR A 535 0.98 3.71 26.55
CA TYR A 535 -0.48 3.74 26.42
C TYR A 535 -1.12 2.36 26.62
N GLY A 536 -0.30 1.32 26.79
CA GLY A 536 -0.75 -0.06 27.00
C GLY A 536 -1.05 -0.81 25.70
N ASN A 537 -0.62 -0.29 24.55
CA ASN A 537 -0.80 -0.91 23.25
C ASN A 537 0.35 -1.86 22.93
N ASN A 538 0.05 -2.99 22.30
CA ASN A 538 1.05 -3.85 21.69
C ASN A 538 1.45 -3.26 20.32
N LEU A 539 2.74 -2.96 20.14
CA LEU A 539 3.24 -2.30 18.93
C LEU A 539 3.07 -3.15 17.67
N VAL A 540 3.17 -4.49 17.79
CA VAL A 540 2.98 -5.42 16.67
C VAL A 540 1.52 -5.37 16.21
N ASP A 541 0.58 -5.39 17.16
CA ASP A 541 -0.85 -5.30 16.87
C ASP A 541 -1.21 -3.98 16.19
N LEU A 542 -0.55 -2.87 16.58
CA LEU A 542 -0.69 -1.56 15.92
C LEU A 542 -0.17 -1.55 14.48
N TYR A 543 0.72 -2.46 14.10
CA TYR A 543 1.33 -2.50 12.76
C TYR A 543 0.82 -3.68 11.92
N ASN A 544 -0.25 -4.33 12.36
CA ASN A 544 -0.95 -5.35 11.59
C ASN A 544 -2.26 -4.78 11.01
N PRO A 545 -2.32 -4.42 9.70
CA PRO A 545 -3.55 -3.91 9.08
C PRO A 545 -4.75 -4.87 9.21
N LEU A 546 -4.55 -6.19 9.29
CA LEU A 546 -5.63 -7.17 9.42
C LEU A 546 -6.42 -7.02 10.74
N ASN A 547 -5.81 -6.41 11.75
CA ASN A 547 -6.50 -6.07 13.02
C ASN A 547 -7.49 -4.91 12.88
N TYR A 548 -7.46 -4.18 11.75
CA TYR A 548 -8.23 -2.94 11.56
C TYR A 548 -9.23 -2.99 10.42
N ILE A 549 -8.92 -3.75 9.36
CA ILE A 549 -9.78 -3.88 8.19
C ILE A 549 -11.16 -4.42 8.60
N GLY A 550 -12.22 -3.69 8.23
CA GLY A 550 -13.61 -4.06 8.54
C GLY A 550 -13.97 -4.01 10.03
N LYS A 551 -13.06 -3.54 10.91
CA LYS A 551 -13.33 -3.49 12.35
C LYS A 551 -14.11 -2.24 12.76
N LYS A 552 -14.69 -2.29 13.95
CA LYS A 552 -15.47 -1.18 14.48
C LYS A 552 -14.55 -0.02 14.82
N GLY A 553 -14.87 1.18 14.33
CA GLY A 553 -14.12 2.40 14.65
C GLY A 553 -13.06 2.75 13.62
N THR A 554 -12.92 1.97 12.55
CA THR A 554 -12.12 2.31 11.38
C THR A 554 -13.00 2.82 10.23
N GLU A 555 -12.43 3.67 9.38
CA GLU A 555 -13.06 4.16 8.16
C GLU A 555 -12.42 3.47 6.96
N ASN A 556 -13.03 2.38 6.47
CA ASN A 556 -12.51 1.65 5.31
C ASN A 556 -12.41 2.55 4.05
N PRO A 557 -11.37 2.38 3.22
CA PRO A 557 -11.33 3.00 1.90
C PRO A 557 -12.44 2.46 1.01
N THR A 558 -12.74 3.15 -0.09
CA THR A 558 -13.68 2.67 -1.10
C THR A 558 -13.06 1.56 -1.95
N TRP A 559 -11.76 1.65 -2.23
CA TRP A 559 -11.05 0.71 -3.07
C TRP A 559 -9.57 0.57 -2.66
N SER A 560 -8.95 -0.56 -3.02
CA SER A 560 -7.52 -0.80 -2.86
C SER A 560 -6.94 -1.56 -4.06
N LYS A 561 -5.69 -1.22 -4.42
CA LYS A 561 -4.89 -1.95 -5.42
C LYS A 561 -3.56 -2.34 -4.81
N ILE A 562 -3.23 -3.63 -4.89
CA ILE A 562 -1.97 -4.19 -4.39
C ILE A 562 -1.18 -4.69 -5.58
N ILE A 563 0.04 -4.20 -5.76
CA ILE A 563 0.88 -4.51 -6.93
C ILE A 563 2.18 -5.13 -6.43
N MET A 564 2.53 -6.31 -6.93
CA MET A 564 3.74 -7.05 -6.52
C MET A 564 4.44 -7.67 -7.73
N GLY A 565 5.75 -7.84 -7.63
CA GLY A 565 6.47 -8.65 -8.61
C GLY A 565 6.09 -10.11 -8.44
N ALA A 566 5.62 -10.79 -9.48
CA ALA A 566 5.21 -12.19 -9.39
C ALA A 566 6.35 -13.12 -8.93
N SER A 567 7.61 -12.71 -9.09
CA SER A 567 8.80 -13.42 -8.60
C SER A 567 9.58 -12.63 -7.54
N GLU A 568 9.03 -11.59 -6.89
CA GLU A 568 9.78 -10.86 -5.86
C GLU A 568 10.03 -11.73 -4.60
N GLY A 569 11.19 -11.58 -3.97
CA GLY A 569 11.57 -12.37 -2.78
C GLY A 569 11.40 -11.64 -1.44
N ASP A 570 11.10 -10.34 -1.46
CA ASP A 570 11.06 -9.49 -0.27
C ASP A 570 9.80 -9.72 0.59
N MET A 571 8.70 -10.16 -0.03
CA MET A 571 7.45 -10.49 0.64
C MET A 571 6.73 -11.65 -0.07
N SER A 572 6.07 -12.50 0.70
CA SER A 572 5.25 -13.58 0.17
C SER A 572 4.02 -13.04 -0.55
N LEU A 573 3.63 -13.63 -1.69
CA LEU A 573 2.38 -13.24 -2.36
C LEU A 573 1.15 -13.61 -1.54
N PHE A 574 1.26 -14.59 -0.65
CA PHE A 574 0.20 -14.91 0.30
C PHE A 574 -0.15 -13.73 1.23
N SER A 575 0.82 -12.85 1.53
CA SER A 575 0.54 -11.64 2.31
C SER A 575 -0.38 -10.69 1.55
N SER A 576 -0.18 -10.52 0.23
CA SER A 576 -1.11 -9.74 -0.60
C SER A 576 -2.49 -10.39 -0.72
N LEU A 577 -2.56 -11.72 -0.84
CA LEU A 577 -3.81 -12.45 -0.89
C LEU A 577 -4.61 -12.31 0.42
N ASN A 578 -3.94 -12.42 1.57
CA ASN A 578 -4.54 -12.18 2.88
C ASN A 578 -5.14 -10.77 2.98
N LEU A 579 -4.41 -9.75 2.52
CA LEU A 579 -4.89 -8.37 2.51
C LEU A 579 -6.12 -8.19 1.61
N GLN A 580 -6.09 -8.71 0.38
CA GLN A 580 -7.22 -8.63 -0.54
C GLN A 580 -8.46 -9.31 0.04
N LEU A 581 -8.32 -10.51 0.60
CA LEU A 581 -9.43 -11.24 1.23
C LEU A 581 -10.02 -10.44 2.40
N ALA A 582 -9.19 -9.83 3.24
CA ALA A 582 -9.67 -8.97 4.32
C ALA A 582 -10.42 -7.74 3.79
N TRP A 583 -9.94 -7.12 2.70
CA TRP A 583 -10.62 -5.99 2.07
C TRP A 583 -11.97 -6.37 1.48
N LEU A 584 -12.05 -7.50 0.76
CA LEU A 584 -13.29 -7.99 0.19
C LEU A 584 -14.32 -8.33 1.28
N ASP A 585 -13.92 -9.00 2.36
CA ASP A 585 -14.79 -9.27 3.51
C ASP A 585 -15.31 -7.97 4.17
N ALA A 586 -14.47 -6.93 4.16
CA ALA A 586 -14.83 -5.60 4.65
C ALA A 586 -15.69 -4.77 3.66
N GLY A 587 -16.03 -5.32 2.49
CA GLY A 587 -16.83 -4.65 1.44
C GLY A 587 -16.05 -3.60 0.65
N VAL A 588 -14.72 -3.65 0.65
CA VAL A 588 -13.83 -2.77 -0.11
C VAL A 588 -13.50 -3.44 -1.44
N ALA A 589 -13.64 -2.70 -2.54
CA ALA A 589 -13.23 -3.20 -3.85
C ALA A 589 -11.70 -3.35 -3.88
N SER A 590 -11.20 -4.58 -4.02
CA SER A 590 -9.76 -4.85 -3.92
C SER A 590 -9.27 -5.66 -5.11
N THR A 591 -8.12 -5.27 -5.65
CA THR A 591 -7.46 -5.95 -6.77
C THR A 591 -5.99 -6.19 -6.47
N ILE A 592 -5.53 -7.39 -6.80
CA ILE A 592 -4.12 -7.74 -6.82
C ILE A 592 -3.60 -7.74 -8.26
N GLU A 593 -2.39 -7.22 -8.44
CA GLU A 593 -1.63 -7.29 -9.69
C GLU A 593 -0.27 -7.92 -9.41
N TRP A 594 -0.09 -9.17 -9.81
CA TRP A 594 1.19 -9.87 -9.75
C TRP A 594 1.89 -9.80 -11.10
N GLN A 595 2.85 -8.90 -11.19
CA GLN A 595 3.53 -8.62 -12.46
C GLN A 595 4.59 -9.68 -12.78
N TRP A 596 4.35 -10.44 -13.85
CA TRP A 596 5.30 -11.43 -14.38
C TRP A 596 6.61 -10.79 -14.81
N ASP A 597 7.74 -11.40 -14.42
CA ASP A 597 9.08 -10.81 -14.51
C ASP A 597 9.15 -9.38 -13.93
N GLY A 598 8.32 -9.09 -12.93
CA GLY A 598 8.40 -7.91 -12.08
C GLY A 598 9.36 -8.14 -10.92
N GLY A 599 10.11 -7.11 -10.57
CA GLY A 599 10.95 -7.08 -9.36
C GLY A 599 10.20 -6.55 -8.14
N HIS A 600 10.92 -6.34 -7.04
CA HIS A 600 10.42 -5.64 -5.86
C HIS A 600 10.08 -4.17 -6.22
N VAL A 601 8.91 -3.69 -5.79
CA VAL A 601 8.33 -2.39 -6.17
C VAL A 601 8.26 -2.26 -7.71
N PRO A 602 7.42 -3.08 -8.37
CA PRO A 602 7.37 -3.10 -9.82
C PRO A 602 6.83 -1.78 -10.37
N SER A 603 7.28 -1.44 -11.58
CA SER A 603 6.82 -0.25 -12.31
C SER A 603 5.43 -0.45 -12.90
N GLU A 604 4.81 0.64 -13.33
CA GLU A 604 3.61 0.63 -14.18
C GLU A 604 3.91 -0.08 -15.52
N ILE A 605 2.98 -0.91 -16.00
CA ILE A 605 3.20 -1.76 -17.18
C ILE A 605 1.99 -1.77 -18.12
N LEU A 606 2.24 -2.12 -19.39
CA LEU A 606 1.21 -2.44 -20.38
C LEU A 606 0.09 -1.37 -20.48
N GLY A 607 0.44 -0.09 -20.32
CA GLY A 607 -0.49 1.04 -20.38
C GLY A 607 -1.40 1.20 -19.16
N ASP A 608 -1.22 0.40 -18.11
CA ASP A 608 -1.81 0.65 -16.79
C ASP A 608 -0.90 1.58 -16.00
N SER A 609 -1.39 2.79 -15.74
CA SER A 609 -0.70 3.78 -14.90
C SER A 609 -1.44 4.04 -13.60
N PHE A 610 -0.74 4.61 -12.63
CA PHE A 610 -1.32 5.13 -11.39
C PHE A 610 -2.45 6.12 -11.70
N SER A 611 -2.20 7.06 -12.62
CA SER A 611 -3.18 8.07 -12.99
C SER A 611 -4.42 7.47 -13.66
N LEU A 612 -4.26 6.45 -14.51
CA LEU A 612 -5.38 5.75 -15.13
C LEU A 612 -6.25 5.07 -14.08
N PHE A 613 -5.67 4.37 -13.13
CA PHE A 613 -6.44 3.67 -12.10
C PHE A 613 -7.19 4.66 -11.19
N VAL A 614 -6.53 5.73 -10.74
CA VAL A 614 -7.19 6.79 -9.93
C VAL A 614 -8.36 7.41 -10.71
N ASP A 615 -8.17 7.75 -11.99
CA ASP A 615 -9.20 8.31 -12.86
C ASP A 615 -10.37 7.34 -13.08
N GLN A 616 -10.10 6.04 -13.24
CA GLN A 616 -11.12 4.99 -13.36
C GLN A 616 -11.96 4.89 -12.09
N MET A 617 -11.30 4.82 -10.92
CA MET A 617 -11.98 4.77 -9.63
C MET A 617 -12.80 6.05 -9.41
N TYR A 618 -12.31 7.21 -9.86
CA TYR A 618 -13.02 8.47 -9.71
C TYR A 618 -14.28 8.46 -10.57
N GLY A 619 -14.18 7.96 -11.80
CA GLY A 619 -15.29 7.75 -12.72
C GLY A 619 -16.34 6.75 -12.21
N GLU A 620 -15.92 5.77 -11.42
CA GLU A 620 -16.79 4.71 -10.89
C GLU A 620 -17.51 5.11 -9.59
N TYR A 621 -16.78 5.70 -8.65
CA TYR A 621 -17.28 5.92 -7.28
C TYR A 621 -17.69 7.36 -6.97
N THR A 622 -17.56 8.30 -7.92
CA THR A 622 -18.02 9.67 -7.73
C THR A 622 -19.14 10.04 -8.69
N GLU A 623 -20.11 10.83 -8.23
CA GLU A 623 -21.26 11.26 -9.06
C GLU A 623 -20.84 12.19 -10.22
N LYS A 624 -19.71 12.87 -10.08
CA LYS A 624 -19.19 13.85 -11.05
C LYS A 624 -18.16 13.25 -12.01
N GLY A 625 -17.63 12.08 -11.67
CA GLY A 625 -16.67 11.34 -12.47
C GLY A 625 -17.25 10.93 -13.82
N LYS A 626 -16.40 10.93 -14.83
CA LYS A 626 -16.69 10.34 -16.14
C LYS A 626 -16.10 8.94 -16.11
N LYS A 627 -16.87 7.92 -16.52
CA LYS A 627 -16.30 6.58 -16.70
C LYS A 627 -15.12 6.64 -17.67
N ILE A 628 -13.97 6.15 -17.22
CA ILE A 628 -12.73 6.09 -18.00
C ILE A 628 -12.51 4.64 -18.42
N ASP A 629 -12.31 4.43 -19.72
CA ASP A 629 -11.89 3.15 -20.27
C ASP A 629 -10.42 3.28 -20.68
N LYS A 630 -9.63 2.23 -20.45
CA LYS A 630 -8.25 2.15 -20.95
C LYS A 630 -8.26 2.33 -22.47
N THR A 631 -7.34 3.17 -22.97
CA THR A 631 -7.22 3.44 -24.41
C THR A 631 -6.90 2.14 -25.15
N THR A 632 -7.34 2.00 -26.40
CA THR A 632 -7.01 0.80 -27.19
C THR A 632 -5.52 0.78 -27.52
N ALA A 633 -4.87 -0.37 -27.35
CA ALA A 633 -3.47 -0.56 -27.68
C ALA A 633 -3.12 -0.15 -29.12
N GLU A 634 -2.01 0.57 -29.28
CA GLU A 634 -1.34 0.73 -30.57
C GLU A 634 -0.15 -0.23 -30.60
N LYS A 635 -0.17 -1.21 -31.50
CA LYS A 635 0.90 -2.20 -31.60
C LYS A 635 2.24 -1.52 -31.85
N GLN A 636 3.23 -1.86 -31.03
CA GLN A 636 4.61 -1.43 -31.20
C GLN A 636 5.10 -1.69 -32.63
N GLY A 637 5.52 -0.63 -33.33
CA GLY A 637 5.99 -0.71 -34.71
C GLY A 637 7.52 -0.75 -34.86
N GLU A 638 8.26 -0.23 -33.88
CA GLU A 638 9.72 -0.26 -33.84
C GLU A 638 10.18 -1.21 -32.73
N ASN A 639 11.15 -2.09 -33.00
CA ASN A 639 11.68 -2.96 -31.96
C ASN A 639 12.58 -2.16 -31.01
N GLY A 640 12.72 -2.64 -29.77
CA GLY A 640 13.67 -2.08 -28.81
C GLY A 640 15.14 -2.29 -29.22
N SER A 641 16.06 -1.73 -28.43
CA SER A 641 17.49 -1.68 -28.74
C SER A 641 18.35 -2.75 -28.04
N GLU A 642 17.75 -3.65 -27.27
CA GLU A 642 18.49 -4.61 -26.46
C GLU A 642 19.13 -5.70 -27.32
N SER A 643 20.28 -6.21 -26.86
CA SER A 643 21.07 -7.19 -27.62
C SER A 643 20.82 -8.65 -27.21
N THR A 644 20.18 -8.86 -26.07
CA THR A 644 19.94 -10.19 -25.47
C THR A 644 18.59 -10.21 -24.77
N ALA A 645 17.86 -11.32 -24.90
CA ALA A 645 16.64 -11.59 -24.17
C ALA A 645 16.92 -11.75 -22.66
N THR A 646 16.05 -11.20 -21.82
CA THR A 646 16.12 -11.32 -20.36
C THR A 646 14.85 -11.90 -19.75
N GLY A 647 13.80 -12.12 -20.54
CA GLY A 647 12.57 -12.75 -20.10
C GLY A 647 12.81 -14.16 -19.57
N THR A 648 12.04 -14.55 -18.56
CA THR A 648 12.08 -15.91 -18.02
C THR A 648 11.38 -16.85 -18.98
N ASP A 649 12.05 -17.92 -19.43
CA ASP A 649 11.44 -18.99 -20.22
C ASP A 649 10.61 -19.89 -19.30
N ILE A 650 9.28 -19.79 -19.44
CA ILE A 650 8.29 -20.54 -18.68
C ILE A 650 7.61 -21.63 -19.53
N SER A 651 8.04 -21.81 -20.78
CA SER A 651 7.44 -22.74 -21.75
C SER A 651 7.55 -24.22 -21.36
N SER A 652 8.44 -24.55 -20.42
CA SER A 652 8.67 -25.93 -19.98
C SER A 652 7.60 -26.45 -19.01
N TRP A 653 6.83 -25.56 -18.39
CA TRP A 653 5.85 -25.89 -17.34
C TRP A 653 4.50 -25.19 -17.51
N VAL A 654 4.44 -24.07 -18.22
CA VAL A 654 3.14 -23.51 -18.65
C VAL A 654 2.58 -24.34 -19.79
N ASN A 655 1.32 -24.77 -19.67
CA ASN A 655 0.54 -25.23 -20.81
C ASN A 655 -0.05 -24.02 -21.54
N TYR A 656 0.28 -23.87 -22.82
CA TYR A 656 -0.15 -22.77 -23.67
C TYR A 656 -0.58 -23.26 -25.07
N ASP A 657 -1.06 -24.51 -25.17
CA ASP A 657 -1.63 -25.07 -26.42
C ASP A 657 -2.69 -24.11 -27.03
N ASP A 658 -3.42 -23.39 -26.18
CA ASP A 658 -4.17 -22.19 -26.50
C ASP A 658 -3.64 -21.03 -25.64
N ALA A 659 -2.99 -20.04 -26.26
CA ALA A 659 -2.43 -18.88 -25.56
C ALA A 659 -3.49 -17.99 -24.88
N ASN A 660 -4.78 -18.20 -25.16
CA ASN A 660 -5.88 -17.51 -24.47
C ASN A 660 -6.38 -18.27 -23.23
N GLN A 661 -5.82 -19.45 -22.95
CA GLN A 661 -6.21 -20.32 -21.84
C GLN A 661 -4.97 -21.05 -21.30
N VAL A 662 -4.11 -20.29 -20.62
CA VAL A 662 -2.93 -20.87 -19.98
C VAL A 662 -3.28 -21.63 -18.70
N SER A 663 -2.47 -22.62 -18.36
CA SER A 663 -2.59 -23.35 -17.08
C SER A 663 -1.24 -23.88 -16.62
N PHE A 664 -1.05 -23.98 -15.31
CA PHE A 664 0.13 -24.57 -14.66
C PHE A 664 -0.28 -25.10 -13.28
N THR A 665 0.63 -25.79 -12.59
CA THR A 665 0.36 -26.38 -11.28
C THR A 665 0.84 -25.51 -10.13
N LEU A 666 0.37 -25.80 -8.91
CA LEU A 666 0.87 -25.16 -7.70
C LEU A 666 2.38 -25.38 -7.50
N ALA A 667 2.90 -26.55 -7.86
CA ALA A 667 4.34 -26.85 -7.78
C ALA A 667 5.16 -25.98 -8.75
N ASP A 668 4.64 -25.72 -9.96
CA ASP A 668 5.31 -24.87 -10.95
C ASP A 668 5.45 -23.44 -10.44
N ILE A 669 4.39 -22.87 -9.85
CA ILE A 669 4.46 -21.52 -9.29
C ILE A 669 5.30 -21.45 -8.03
N ALA A 670 5.27 -22.47 -7.17
CA ALA A 670 6.15 -22.53 -6.00
C ALA A 670 7.62 -22.47 -6.44
N ALA A 671 8.02 -23.28 -7.43
CA ALA A 671 9.37 -23.27 -7.99
C ALA A 671 9.71 -21.94 -8.68
N TYR A 672 8.77 -21.32 -9.42
CA TYR A 672 8.97 -20.00 -10.03
C TYR A 672 9.23 -18.93 -8.97
N ARG A 673 8.42 -18.91 -7.90
CA ARG A 673 8.50 -17.95 -6.78
C ARG A 673 9.83 -18.02 -6.05
N THR A 674 10.31 -19.23 -5.76
CA THR A 674 11.54 -19.46 -4.99
C THR A 674 12.82 -19.19 -5.79
N THR A 675 12.76 -19.08 -7.13
CA THR A 675 13.95 -18.77 -7.94
C THR A 675 14.65 -17.46 -7.57
N LYS A 676 13.91 -16.50 -7.00
CA LYS A 676 14.42 -15.21 -6.52
C LYS A 676 14.19 -15.02 -5.02
N ALA A 677 14.01 -16.10 -4.27
CA ALA A 677 13.99 -16.07 -2.81
C ALA A 677 15.25 -15.34 -2.29
N SER A 678 15.05 -14.29 -1.49
CA SER A 678 16.12 -13.40 -1.06
C SER A 678 16.36 -13.44 0.46
N LYS A 679 15.38 -13.89 1.23
CA LYS A 679 15.39 -13.93 2.70
C LYS A 679 15.63 -15.35 3.24
N ALA A 680 16.36 -15.45 4.35
CA ALA A 680 16.48 -16.69 5.12
C ALA A 680 15.19 -16.99 5.91
N ILE A 681 15.14 -18.13 6.62
CA ILE A 681 14.05 -18.46 7.54
C ILE A 681 14.56 -18.46 8.99
N PRO A 682 14.05 -17.57 9.88
CA PRO A 682 13.05 -16.53 9.64
C PRO A 682 13.61 -15.36 8.80
N GLY A 683 12.72 -14.65 8.11
CA GLY A 683 13.05 -13.61 7.12
C GLY A 683 12.70 -12.18 7.53
N PHE A 684 11.92 -12.01 8.60
CA PHE A 684 11.47 -10.70 9.11
C PHE A 684 11.88 -10.51 10.57
N ASP A 685 11.44 -11.38 11.48
CA ASP A 685 11.99 -11.44 12.84
C ASP A 685 13.25 -12.31 12.83
N VAL A 686 14.35 -11.71 12.35
CA VAL A 686 15.60 -12.41 12.05
C VAL A 686 16.33 -12.70 13.36
N ILE A 687 16.93 -13.89 13.45
CA ILE A 687 17.64 -14.33 14.66
C ILE A 687 18.68 -13.29 15.13
N ASP A 688 19.48 -12.73 14.22
CA ASP A 688 20.50 -11.71 14.54
C ASP A 688 20.00 -10.26 14.36
N TYR A 689 18.70 -10.01 14.53
CA TYR A 689 18.01 -8.73 14.28
C TYR A 689 18.16 -8.17 12.84
N GLY A 690 17.08 -8.25 12.08
CA GLY A 690 16.92 -7.76 10.72
C GLY A 690 16.27 -6.38 10.64
N GLN A 691 15.98 -5.94 9.41
CA GLN A 691 15.44 -4.62 9.13
C GLN A 691 14.13 -4.35 9.90
N GLU A 692 13.25 -5.35 9.98
CA GLU A 692 11.94 -5.24 10.61
C GLU A 692 11.99 -5.29 12.15
N ASP A 693 13.03 -5.90 12.75
CA ASP A 693 13.20 -5.95 14.21
C ASP A 693 13.46 -4.57 14.84
N TYR A 694 14.13 -3.70 14.10
CA TYR A 694 14.33 -2.30 14.50
C TYR A 694 13.03 -1.47 14.49
N VAL A 695 11.99 -1.91 13.78
CA VAL A 695 10.68 -1.22 13.78
C VAL A 695 10.03 -1.29 15.15
N PHE A 696 10.30 -2.36 15.89
CA PHE A 696 9.75 -2.62 17.20
C PHE A 696 10.75 -2.31 18.32
N GLY A 697 11.67 -1.37 18.08
CA GLY A 697 12.52 -0.77 19.11
C GLY A 697 11.73 -0.14 20.27
N SER A 698 12.46 0.38 21.24
CA SER A 698 11.95 1.12 22.39
C SER A 698 12.90 2.26 22.71
N THR A 699 12.48 3.18 23.58
CA THR A 699 13.32 4.31 24.02
C THR A 699 14.69 3.92 24.59
N THR A 700 14.90 2.65 24.95
CA THR A 700 16.16 2.12 25.50
C THR A 700 16.79 0.95 24.72
N LYS A 701 16.15 0.45 23.67
CA LYS A 701 16.63 -0.68 22.85
C LYS A 701 16.28 -0.43 21.39
N ASP A 702 17.28 -0.47 20.50
CA ASP A 702 17.11 -0.17 19.07
C ASP A 702 16.32 -1.24 18.30
N ALA A 703 16.45 -2.50 18.69
CA ALA A 703 15.74 -3.64 18.07
C ALA A 703 15.25 -4.60 19.15
N ARG A 704 14.17 -5.32 18.85
CA ARG A 704 13.58 -6.36 19.70
C ARG A 704 12.94 -7.42 18.82
N HIS A 705 13.06 -8.69 19.21
CA HIS A 705 12.23 -9.76 18.63
C HIS A 705 10.74 -9.53 18.98
N TRP A 706 9.84 -9.91 18.08
CA TRP A 706 8.43 -9.52 18.14
C TRP A 706 7.44 -10.60 17.69
N ASN A 707 7.91 -11.63 16.98
CA ASN A 707 7.08 -12.69 16.42
C ASN A 707 6.79 -13.78 17.47
N ARG A 708 5.59 -13.73 18.05
CA ARG A 708 5.09 -14.70 19.03
C ARG A 708 5.08 -16.14 18.47
N THR A 709 4.69 -16.32 17.21
CA THR A 709 4.64 -17.65 16.57
C THR A 709 6.03 -18.31 16.52
N LEU A 710 7.08 -17.55 16.18
CA LEU A 710 8.45 -18.06 16.19
C LEU A 710 8.88 -18.49 17.58
N LEU A 711 8.61 -17.67 18.61
CA LEU A 711 8.94 -18.01 19.98
C LEU A 711 8.24 -19.30 20.42
N ASP A 712 6.95 -19.45 20.14
CA ASP A 712 6.19 -20.65 20.51
C ASP A 712 6.78 -21.89 19.81
N ILE A 713 7.12 -21.80 18.52
CA ILE A 713 7.81 -22.88 17.79
C ILE A 713 9.15 -23.22 18.44
N PHE A 714 9.96 -22.22 18.79
CA PHE A 714 11.26 -22.44 19.42
C PHE A 714 11.12 -23.10 20.80
N GLU A 715 10.13 -22.72 21.60
CA GLU A 715 9.88 -23.35 22.90
C GLU A 715 9.42 -24.80 22.75
N GLU A 716 8.41 -25.04 21.92
CA GLU A 716 7.78 -26.35 21.78
C GLU A 716 8.69 -27.38 21.09
N ASN A 717 9.58 -26.93 20.20
CA ASN A 717 10.42 -27.80 19.37
C ASN A 717 11.91 -27.73 19.71
N SER A 718 12.26 -27.19 20.88
CA SER A 718 13.65 -27.06 21.36
C SER A 718 14.47 -28.35 21.23
N GLU A 719 13.90 -29.51 21.56
CA GLU A 719 14.63 -30.80 21.50
C GLU A 719 15.08 -31.17 20.07
N LYS A 720 14.38 -30.69 19.05
CA LYS A 720 14.68 -30.98 17.64
C LYS A 720 15.47 -29.85 16.97
N LEU A 721 15.20 -28.60 17.32
CA LEU A 721 15.86 -27.43 16.73
C LEU A 721 17.25 -27.17 17.33
N ALA A 722 17.41 -27.30 18.65
CA ALA A 722 18.69 -27.00 19.31
C ALA A 722 19.89 -27.81 18.79
N PRO A 723 19.76 -29.12 18.45
CA PRO A 723 20.86 -29.88 17.85
C PRO A 723 21.27 -29.42 16.45
N LEU A 724 20.36 -28.77 15.71
CA LEU A 724 20.57 -28.29 14.34
C LEU A 724 21.17 -26.88 14.29
N PHE A 725 20.93 -26.08 15.33
CA PHE A 725 21.37 -24.70 15.41
C PHE A 725 22.89 -24.55 15.23
N ASN A 726 23.29 -23.69 14.29
CA ASN A 726 24.67 -23.42 13.89
C ASN A 726 25.45 -24.68 13.47
N LYS A 727 24.77 -25.66 12.86
CA LYS A 727 25.40 -26.83 12.24
C LYS A 727 25.47 -26.66 10.72
N SER A 728 26.62 -27.03 10.15
CA SER A 728 26.72 -27.33 8.71
C SER A 728 26.18 -28.72 8.44
N GLU A 729 25.68 -28.91 7.21
CA GLU A 729 25.30 -30.23 6.67
C GLU A 729 26.41 -31.28 6.76
#